data_AF-A0A8C3YPU6-F1
#
_entry.id   AF-A0A8C3YPU6-F1
#
_cell.length_a   1.000
_cell.length_b   1.000
_cell.length_c   1.000
_cell.angle_alpha   90.00
_cell.angle_beta   90.00
_cell.angle_gamma   90.00
#
_symmetry.space_group_name_H-M   'P 1'
#
loop_
_entity.id
_entity.type
_entity.pdbx_description
1 polymer ?
#
loop_
_entity_poly.entity_id
_entity_poly.type
_entity_poly.pdbx_seq_one_letter_code
_entity_poly.pdbx_strand_id
1 'polypeptide(L)'
;MEEFQRAYSRLCKESGAEPQETVLQQLHGLLRGRLDLATQSLTLDTCRALGKLLQKEALLKELVLSDCMLSDEGATLLLQGLCVNTVVRFLDLKGNNLRAAGAEALGKLLQQNKSIQSLTLEWNNLGTWEAAFATFCGALAANSTLRQLDLRNNQISHKGAEELALALRSNAGLQQLDLRWNHIGLLGGRALVDSLPSNRTLRRLELAGNSVPGDILRAVEQAMGHNQDRQATFRESQARAHVLSKEVRHLREEKSRQFLDLMETINRQREEIAKSSRASAARVGQLQEALSERHSVISALKAKLQMTEAALALSEQKAQDLGERLAGAEHGQRGLAQRQAEERRLEQQEAADRESKLLRDLSAANEKNLLLRSQVDELERQVKAQQEQLFLSRQELATTSAKLKMRAVQAEERLELEKKRSRQSLEDAERLRFKEVEHMSRRLEEGEKAAQERAQRLEAARLSLEEELSRVKAAVLSERGQAEEELFKAKSQARLEEQQRLAHLEEKLRLLAQARDEAQSSCLQQKQTVADARARASQLGLQVEGLRRRLEELQQELSDKDQEKTAEVTRVRVELQEQSGRLQAALAAQEALKEKTAALERQLKVMASDHREALLDRESENACLREKLRLKEAEISRIRDEEAQRASFLQNAVLAYVQGSPLRTLSPPK
;
A
#
# COMPACT_ATOMS: atom_id res chain seq x y z
N MET A 1 32.28 -10.17 -35.71
CA MET A 1 31.68 -11.24 -34.86
C MET A 1 32.75 -11.93 -34.03
N GLU A 2 33.80 -12.51 -34.65
CA GLU A 2 34.94 -13.08 -33.89
C GLU A 2 35.71 -12.06 -33.02
N GLU A 3 35.77 -10.80 -33.43
CA GLU A 3 36.42 -9.74 -32.64
C GLU A 3 35.77 -9.52 -31.26
N PHE A 4 34.45 -9.64 -31.18
CA PHE A 4 33.69 -9.48 -29.93
C PHE A 4 34.04 -10.59 -28.93
N GLN A 5 34.11 -11.84 -29.42
CA GLN A 5 34.52 -12.98 -28.62
C GLN A 5 35.97 -12.85 -28.16
N ARG A 6 36.89 -12.47 -29.06
CA ARG A 6 38.30 -12.25 -28.73
C ARG A 6 38.48 -11.13 -27.72
N ALA A 7 37.72 -10.05 -27.83
CA ALA A 7 37.73 -8.93 -26.88
C ALA A 7 37.20 -9.37 -25.52
N TYR A 8 36.08 -10.10 -25.47
CA TYR A 8 35.54 -10.66 -24.23
C TYR A 8 36.52 -11.62 -23.55
N SER A 9 37.08 -12.59 -24.28
CA SER A 9 38.08 -13.53 -23.75
C SER A 9 39.35 -12.81 -23.27
N ARG A 10 39.78 -11.76 -23.97
CA ARG A 10 40.93 -10.92 -23.54
C ARG A 10 40.62 -10.20 -22.22
N LEU A 11 39.45 -9.58 -22.11
CA LEU A 11 39.02 -8.86 -20.90
C LEU A 11 38.83 -9.79 -19.70
N CYS A 12 38.35 -11.02 -19.93
CA CYS A 12 38.27 -12.04 -18.87
C CYS A 12 39.67 -12.43 -18.38
N LYS A 13 40.62 -12.68 -19.30
CA LYS A 13 42.02 -12.98 -18.96
C LYS A 13 42.72 -11.83 -18.24
N GLU A 14 42.49 -10.58 -18.66
CA GLU A 14 43.00 -9.38 -17.96
C GLU A 14 42.44 -9.24 -16.53
N SER A 15 41.25 -9.81 -16.29
CA SER A 15 40.59 -9.80 -14.98
C SER A 15 40.96 -11.00 -14.12
N GLY A 16 41.79 -11.93 -14.61
CA GLY A 16 42.19 -13.15 -13.90
C GLY A 16 41.13 -14.26 -13.87
N ALA A 17 40.10 -14.19 -14.72
CA ALA A 17 38.99 -15.13 -14.73
C ALA A 17 38.88 -15.91 -16.04
N GLU A 18 38.42 -17.16 -15.98
CA GLU A 18 38.11 -17.94 -17.17
C GLU A 18 36.78 -17.47 -17.79
N PRO A 19 36.75 -17.21 -19.11
CA PRO A 19 35.52 -16.76 -19.78
C PRO A 19 34.48 -17.88 -19.77
N GLN A 20 33.29 -17.58 -19.26
CA GLN A 20 32.16 -18.53 -19.27
C GLN A 20 31.82 -18.99 -20.68
N GLU A 21 31.80 -20.31 -20.90
CA GLU A 21 31.57 -20.91 -22.20
C GLU A 21 30.16 -20.63 -22.73
N THR A 22 29.17 -20.53 -21.84
CA THR A 22 27.78 -20.17 -22.17
C THR A 22 27.66 -18.77 -22.76
N VAL A 23 28.45 -17.82 -22.25
CA VAL A 23 28.51 -16.46 -22.79
C VAL A 23 29.20 -16.48 -24.15
N LEU A 24 30.33 -17.18 -24.28
CA LEU A 24 31.05 -17.32 -25.55
C LEU A 24 30.19 -17.93 -26.67
N GLN A 25 29.34 -18.92 -26.35
CA GLN A 25 28.41 -19.53 -27.30
C GLN A 25 27.33 -18.55 -27.78
N GLN A 26 26.76 -17.73 -26.88
CA GLN A 26 25.78 -16.70 -27.26
C GLN A 26 26.40 -15.56 -28.05
N LEU A 27 27.67 -15.24 -27.79
CA LEU A 27 28.43 -14.27 -28.57
C LEU A 27 28.72 -14.75 -30.00
N HIS A 28 28.78 -16.06 -30.22
CA HIS A 28 28.96 -16.67 -31.53
C HIS A 28 27.69 -16.52 -32.41
N GLY A 29 26.51 -16.54 -31.78
CA GLY A 29 25.20 -16.51 -32.42
C GLY A 29 24.54 -15.13 -32.53
N LEU A 30 25.28 -14.02 -32.40
CA LEU A 30 24.79 -12.63 -32.43
C LEU A 30 24.12 -12.27 -33.78
N LEU A 31 22.93 -12.79 -34.03
CA LEU A 31 22.10 -12.42 -35.16
C LEU A 31 21.43 -11.08 -34.84
N ARG A 32 21.76 -10.04 -35.61
CA ARG A 32 21.11 -8.71 -35.59
C ARG A 32 21.41 -7.78 -34.39
N GLY A 33 22.49 -8.01 -33.64
CA GLY A 33 22.92 -7.09 -32.57
C GLY A 33 22.09 -7.21 -31.28
N ARG A 34 21.52 -8.39 -31.03
CA ARG A 34 20.87 -8.78 -29.77
C ARG A 34 21.76 -9.77 -29.03
N LEU A 35 22.08 -9.48 -27.77
CA LEU A 35 22.80 -10.37 -26.86
C LEU A 35 21.84 -10.85 -25.80
N ASP A 36 21.53 -12.15 -25.86
CA ASP A 36 20.61 -12.80 -24.94
C ASP A 36 21.39 -13.74 -24.01
N LEU A 37 21.48 -13.36 -22.74
CA LEU A 37 22.11 -14.14 -21.68
C LEU A 37 21.10 -14.53 -20.60
N ALA A 38 19.79 -14.50 -20.92
CA ALA A 38 18.75 -14.82 -19.97
C ALA A 38 18.98 -16.19 -19.31
N THR A 39 18.64 -16.32 -18.03
CA THR A 39 18.77 -17.52 -17.19
C THR A 39 20.20 -18.01 -16.92
N GLN A 40 21.23 -17.29 -17.40
CA GLN A 40 22.63 -17.62 -17.12
C GLN A 40 23.11 -16.96 -15.84
N SER A 41 23.69 -17.73 -14.92
CA SER A 41 24.32 -17.19 -13.71
C SER A 41 25.64 -16.51 -14.07
N LEU A 42 25.66 -15.18 -14.10
CA LEU A 42 26.84 -14.40 -14.44
C LEU A 42 27.71 -14.16 -13.20
N THR A 43 28.99 -14.52 -13.28
CA THR A 43 29.96 -14.23 -12.22
C THR A 43 30.31 -12.73 -12.18
N LEU A 44 30.83 -12.26 -11.04
CA LEU A 44 31.29 -10.87 -10.89
C LEU A 44 32.32 -10.48 -11.97
N ASP A 45 33.27 -11.37 -12.25
CA ASP A 45 34.31 -11.13 -13.26
C ASP A 45 33.74 -11.08 -14.67
N THR A 46 32.75 -11.92 -14.96
CA THR A 46 32.00 -11.88 -16.22
C THR A 46 31.28 -10.55 -16.37
N CYS A 47 30.60 -10.08 -15.33
CA CYS A 47 29.92 -8.77 -15.32
C CYS A 47 30.90 -7.62 -15.53
N ARG A 48 32.09 -7.69 -14.92
CA ARG A 48 33.17 -6.71 -15.11
C ARG A 48 33.69 -6.69 -16.55
N ALA A 49 33.96 -7.86 -17.11
CA ALA A 49 34.44 -8.00 -18.47
C ALA A 49 33.39 -7.52 -19.48
N LEU A 50 32.13 -7.92 -19.30
CA LEU A 50 31.00 -7.45 -20.12
C LEU A 50 30.79 -5.94 -19.98
N GLY A 51 30.87 -5.37 -18.77
CA GLY A 51 30.74 -3.93 -18.56
C GLY A 51 31.79 -3.13 -19.32
N LYS A 52 33.06 -3.57 -19.29
CA LYS A 52 34.14 -2.95 -20.08
C LYS A 52 33.95 -3.13 -21.59
N LEU A 53 33.49 -4.31 -22.00
CA LEU A 53 33.22 -4.61 -23.40
C LEU A 53 32.14 -3.67 -23.93
N LEU A 54 30.98 -3.63 -23.25
CA LEU A 54 29.82 -2.83 -23.62
C LEU A 54 30.12 -1.33 -23.78
N GLN A 55 31.15 -0.78 -23.14
CA GLN A 55 31.53 0.63 -23.33
C GLN A 55 31.91 0.97 -24.78
N LYS A 56 32.60 0.06 -25.48
CA LYS A 56 33.16 0.30 -26.82
C LYS A 56 32.33 -0.30 -27.94
N GLU A 57 31.28 -1.04 -27.59
CA GLU A 57 30.55 -1.84 -28.54
C GLU A 57 29.54 -1.03 -29.34
N ALA A 58 29.72 -1.09 -30.67
CA ALA A 58 28.97 -0.28 -31.63
C ALA A 58 27.83 -1.04 -32.33
N LEU A 59 27.76 -2.37 -32.17
CA LEU A 59 26.82 -3.22 -32.90
C LEU A 59 25.63 -3.72 -32.05
N LEU A 60 25.77 -3.68 -30.72
CA LEU A 60 24.78 -4.22 -29.80
C LEU A 60 23.65 -3.21 -29.54
N LYS A 61 22.45 -3.52 -30.01
CA LYS A 61 21.24 -2.70 -29.81
C LYS A 61 20.35 -3.23 -28.69
N GLU A 62 20.38 -4.53 -28.44
CA GLU A 62 19.51 -5.18 -27.47
C GLU A 62 20.34 -6.05 -26.53
N LEU A 63 20.19 -5.85 -25.23
CA LEU A 63 20.87 -6.61 -24.19
C LEU A 63 19.82 -7.20 -23.25
N VAL A 64 19.77 -8.53 -23.19
CA VAL A 64 18.84 -9.29 -22.35
C VAL A 64 19.63 -10.05 -21.29
N LEU A 65 19.40 -9.66 -20.04
CA LEU A 65 20.05 -10.19 -18.84
C LEU A 65 18.99 -10.63 -17.84
N SER A 66 17.91 -11.27 -18.29
CA SER A 66 16.80 -11.68 -17.43
C SER A 66 17.18 -12.89 -16.58
N ASP A 67 16.85 -12.89 -15.29
CA ASP A 67 17.09 -14.00 -14.35
C ASP A 67 18.56 -14.46 -14.31
N CYS A 68 19.50 -13.51 -14.38
CA CYS A 68 20.95 -13.79 -14.40
C CYS A 68 21.60 -13.85 -13.00
N MET A 69 20.82 -13.67 -11.94
CA MET A 69 21.30 -13.64 -10.54
C MET A 69 22.47 -12.67 -10.36
N LEU A 70 22.40 -11.48 -10.99
CA LEU A 70 23.45 -10.47 -10.88
C LEU A 70 23.66 -10.07 -9.42
N SER A 71 24.92 -10.11 -8.96
CA SER A 71 25.27 -9.52 -7.67
C SER A 71 25.14 -8.00 -7.72
N ASP A 72 24.90 -7.35 -6.58
CA ASP A 72 24.77 -5.89 -6.47
C ASP A 72 25.98 -5.16 -7.10
N GLU A 73 27.20 -5.68 -6.88
CA GLU A 73 28.43 -5.17 -7.49
C GLU A 73 28.51 -5.47 -8.99
N GLY A 74 28.14 -6.68 -9.42
CA GLY A 74 28.15 -7.09 -10.82
C GLY A 74 27.20 -6.25 -11.67
N ALA A 75 25.99 -6.01 -11.18
CA ALA A 75 25.02 -5.13 -11.81
C ALA A 75 25.54 -3.69 -11.91
N THR A 76 26.15 -3.16 -10.84
CA THR A 76 26.72 -1.81 -10.84
C THR A 76 27.81 -1.65 -11.91
N LEU A 77 28.70 -2.64 -12.05
CA LEU A 77 29.76 -2.63 -13.07
C LEU A 77 29.21 -2.70 -14.50
N LEU A 78 28.20 -3.53 -14.73
CA LEU A 78 27.51 -3.62 -16.03
C LEU A 78 26.84 -2.29 -16.40
N LEU A 79 26.08 -1.72 -15.47
CA LEU A 79 25.36 -0.46 -15.65
C LEU A 79 26.33 0.71 -15.88
N GLN A 80 27.46 0.75 -15.17
CA GLN A 80 28.50 1.75 -15.38
C GLN A 80 29.10 1.66 -16.79
N GLY A 81 29.27 0.46 -17.32
CA GLY A 81 29.69 0.25 -18.71
C GLY A 81 28.68 0.81 -19.72
N LEU A 82 27.39 0.65 -19.43
CA LEU A 82 26.31 1.15 -20.28
C LEU A 82 26.12 2.67 -20.20
N CYS A 83 26.60 3.35 -19.16
CA CYS A 83 26.52 4.82 -19.07
C CYS A 83 27.15 5.52 -20.28
N VAL A 84 28.28 4.99 -20.78
CA VAL A 84 29.02 5.54 -21.92
C VAL A 84 28.51 4.99 -23.26
N ASN A 85 27.79 3.88 -23.25
CA ASN A 85 27.33 3.23 -24.47
C ASN A 85 26.25 4.07 -25.19
N THR A 86 26.43 4.33 -26.48
CA THR A 86 25.51 5.16 -27.28
C THR A 86 24.62 4.36 -28.23
N VAL A 87 24.74 3.03 -28.24
CA VAL A 87 24.09 2.15 -29.23
C VAL A 87 22.93 1.35 -28.65
N VAL A 88 23.07 0.81 -27.43
CA VAL A 88 22.05 -0.04 -26.79
C VAL A 88 20.75 0.75 -26.62
N ARG A 89 19.67 0.20 -27.17
CA ARG A 89 18.32 0.78 -27.15
C ARG A 89 17.39 0.01 -26.22
N PHE A 90 17.56 -1.30 -26.11
CA PHE A 90 16.74 -2.17 -25.27
C PHE A 90 17.63 -2.84 -24.22
N LEU A 91 17.25 -2.69 -22.96
CA LEU A 91 17.91 -3.31 -21.81
C LEU A 91 16.88 -4.05 -20.97
N ASP A 92 17.07 -5.36 -20.83
CA ASP A 92 16.26 -6.21 -19.95
C ASP A 92 17.11 -6.72 -18.79
N LEU A 93 16.70 -6.36 -17.58
CA LEU A 93 17.32 -6.73 -16.32
C LEU A 93 16.31 -7.41 -15.39
N LYS A 94 15.28 -8.04 -15.94
CA LYS A 94 14.24 -8.73 -15.17
C LYS A 94 14.84 -9.74 -14.19
N GLY A 95 14.30 -9.83 -12.98
CA GLY A 95 14.59 -10.93 -12.05
C GLY A 95 16.01 -10.96 -11.47
N ASN A 96 16.72 -9.83 -11.44
CA ASN A 96 18.09 -9.76 -10.92
C ASN A 96 18.19 -9.25 -9.48
N ASN A 97 17.06 -8.96 -8.81
CA ASN A 97 17.04 -8.50 -7.43
C ASN A 97 18.02 -7.35 -7.13
N LEU A 98 18.03 -6.33 -7.99
CA LEU A 98 18.98 -5.22 -7.97
C LEU A 98 19.01 -4.37 -6.68
N ARG A 99 17.92 -4.36 -5.89
CA ARG A 99 17.82 -3.67 -4.58
C ARG A 99 18.26 -2.19 -4.64
N ALA A 100 18.76 -1.65 -3.53
CA ALA A 100 19.15 -0.25 -3.40
C ALA A 100 20.33 0.14 -4.31
N ALA A 101 21.43 -0.65 -4.30
CA ALA A 101 22.63 -0.34 -5.06
C ALA A 101 22.36 -0.31 -6.57
N GLY A 102 21.56 -1.25 -7.07
CA GLY A 102 21.15 -1.26 -8.47
C GLY A 102 20.19 -0.12 -8.82
N ALA A 103 19.30 0.31 -7.92
CA ALA A 103 18.45 1.49 -8.14
C ALA A 103 19.30 2.77 -8.32
N GLU A 104 20.32 2.97 -7.49
CA GLU A 104 21.25 4.10 -7.63
C GLU A 104 22.07 4.04 -8.92
N ALA A 105 22.57 2.84 -9.27
CA ALA A 105 23.29 2.61 -10.52
C ALA A 105 22.41 2.87 -11.75
N LEU A 106 21.14 2.46 -11.72
CA LEU A 106 20.15 2.77 -12.74
C LEU A 106 19.85 4.27 -12.81
N GLY A 107 19.82 4.97 -11.68
CA GLY A 107 19.71 6.43 -11.65
C GLY A 107 20.87 7.10 -12.39
N LYS A 108 22.11 6.68 -12.10
CA LYS A 108 23.31 7.18 -12.82
C LYS A 108 23.24 6.86 -14.32
N LEU A 109 22.80 5.65 -14.68
CA LEU A 109 22.59 5.25 -16.06
C LEU A 109 21.61 6.20 -16.76
N LEU A 110 20.41 6.42 -16.22
CA LEU A 110 19.41 7.29 -16.83
C LEU A 110 19.86 8.75 -16.94
N GLN A 111 20.68 9.22 -16.00
CA GLN A 111 21.20 10.58 -16.05
C GLN A 111 22.20 10.77 -17.20
N GLN A 112 23.12 9.82 -17.39
CA GLN A 112 24.23 9.91 -18.35
C GLN A 112 23.88 9.35 -19.73
N ASN A 113 23.25 8.18 -19.77
CA ASN A 113 22.92 7.49 -21.00
C ASN A 113 21.73 8.16 -21.72
N LYS A 114 21.91 8.43 -23.01
CA LYS A 114 20.91 9.03 -23.91
C LYS A 114 20.56 8.12 -25.09
N SER A 115 20.92 6.84 -25.02
CA SER A 115 20.68 5.86 -26.08
C SER A 115 19.52 4.93 -25.76
N ILE A 116 19.39 4.47 -24.51
CA ILE A 116 18.38 3.52 -24.07
C ILE A 116 16.96 4.11 -24.23
N GLN A 117 16.09 3.33 -24.87
CA GLN A 117 14.70 3.66 -25.15
C GLN A 117 13.71 2.72 -24.45
N SER A 118 14.11 1.49 -24.14
CA SER A 118 13.28 0.51 -23.45
C SER A 118 14.07 -0.14 -22.33
N LEU A 119 13.50 -0.11 -21.12
CA LEU A 119 14.13 -0.63 -19.92
C LEU A 119 13.15 -1.54 -19.17
N THR A 120 13.49 -2.82 -19.06
CA THR A 120 12.71 -3.82 -18.33
C THR A 120 13.36 -4.11 -16.97
N LEU A 121 12.65 -3.80 -15.90
CA LEU A 121 13.11 -3.95 -14.52
C LEU A 121 12.16 -4.81 -13.68
N GLU A 122 11.33 -5.62 -14.31
CA GLU A 122 10.39 -6.49 -13.60
C GLU A 122 11.11 -7.37 -12.54
N TRP A 123 10.52 -7.55 -11.35
CA TRP A 123 11.08 -8.41 -10.27
C TRP A 123 12.49 -7.99 -9.75
N ASN A 124 12.70 -6.70 -9.44
CA ASN A 124 13.99 -6.20 -8.93
C ASN A 124 13.97 -5.55 -7.53
N ASN A 125 12.82 -5.52 -6.85
CA ASN A 125 12.66 -4.97 -5.48
C ASN A 125 13.23 -3.54 -5.32
N LEU A 126 13.10 -2.70 -6.35
CA LEU A 126 13.62 -1.33 -6.33
C LEU A 126 12.85 -0.43 -5.35
N GLY A 127 11.54 -0.69 -5.17
CA GLY A 127 10.63 0.11 -4.38
C GLY A 127 10.71 -0.08 -2.87
N THR A 128 11.37 -1.14 -2.39
CA THR A 128 11.59 -1.39 -0.96
C THR A 128 12.47 -0.31 -0.32
N TRP A 129 13.36 0.31 -1.11
CA TRP A 129 14.33 1.30 -0.65
C TRP A 129 13.97 2.70 -1.14
N GLU A 130 13.15 3.42 -0.36
CA GLU A 130 12.55 4.70 -0.75
C GLU A 130 13.58 5.74 -1.24
N ALA A 131 14.72 5.91 -0.55
CA ALA A 131 15.74 6.89 -0.90
C ALA A 131 16.46 6.57 -2.23
N ALA A 132 16.79 5.29 -2.46
CA ALA A 132 17.44 4.86 -3.68
C ALA A 132 16.47 4.95 -4.88
N PHE A 133 15.20 4.61 -4.66
CA PHE A 133 14.15 4.75 -5.66
C PHE A 133 13.85 6.22 -6.00
N ALA A 134 13.89 7.13 -5.02
CA ALA A 134 13.75 8.57 -5.26
C ALA A 134 14.88 9.10 -6.16
N THR A 135 16.12 8.62 -5.96
CA THR A 135 17.26 8.96 -6.83
C THR A 135 17.03 8.49 -8.27
N PHE A 136 16.52 7.27 -8.44
CA PHE A 136 16.11 6.75 -9.74
C PHE A 136 15.00 7.60 -10.39
N CYS A 137 13.98 8.01 -9.63
CA CYS A 137 12.89 8.87 -10.11
C CYS A 137 13.42 10.26 -10.52
N GLY A 138 14.31 10.86 -9.73
CA GLY A 138 14.95 12.13 -10.07
C GLY A 138 15.74 12.07 -11.38
N ALA A 139 16.48 10.97 -11.60
CA ALA A 139 17.17 10.74 -12.87
C ALA A 139 16.20 10.50 -14.03
N LEU A 140 15.10 9.78 -13.79
CA LEU A 140 14.04 9.57 -14.77
C LEU A 140 13.44 10.91 -15.22
N ALA A 141 13.19 11.85 -14.30
CA ALA A 141 12.66 13.17 -14.64
C ALA A 141 13.49 13.92 -15.70
N ALA A 142 14.83 13.81 -15.62
CA ALA A 142 15.76 14.44 -16.55
C ALA A 142 16.02 13.63 -17.84
N ASN A 143 15.58 12.37 -17.90
CA ASN A 143 15.79 11.52 -19.07
C ASN A 143 14.68 11.72 -20.13
N SER A 144 15.06 12.17 -21.32
CA SER A 144 14.16 12.41 -22.45
C SER A 144 14.19 11.31 -23.53
N THR A 145 15.03 10.29 -23.36
CA THR A 145 15.30 9.26 -24.37
C THR A 145 14.54 7.97 -24.11
N LEU A 146 14.34 7.63 -22.84
CA LEU A 146 13.57 6.47 -22.41
C LEU A 146 12.10 6.63 -22.83
N ARG A 147 11.57 5.64 -23.54
CA ARG A 147 10.21 5.60 -24.07
C ARG A 147 9.36 4.56 -23.37
N GLN A 148 9.94 3.42 -22.99
CA GLN A 148 9.25 2.33 -22.34
C GLN A 148 9.99 1.95 -21.06
N LEU A 149 9.25 1.88 -19.96
CA LEU A 149 9.76 1.50 -18.66
C LEU A 149 8.81 0.47 -18.03
N ASP A 150 9.35 -0.69 -17.70
CA ASP A 150 8.63 -1.74 -17.01
C ASP A 150 9.16 -1.90 -15.58
N LEU A 151 8.30 -1.61 -14.61
CA LEU A 151 8.55 -1.66 -13.17
C LEU A 151 7.60 -2.64 -12.46
N ARG A 152 7.11 -3.67 -13.15
CA ARG A 152 6.24 -4.70 -12.54
C ARG A 152 6.91 -5.42 -11.38
N ASN A 153 6.16 -5.79 -10.34
CA ASN A 153 6.69 -6.57 -9.20
C ASN A 153 7.98 -5.97 -8.59
N ASN A 154 8.00 -4.66 -8.34
CA ASN A 154 9.14 -3.97 -7.73
C ASN A 154 8.91 -3.51 -6.29
N GLN A 155 7.81 -3.93 -5.66
CA GLN A 155 7.42 -3.52 -4.30
C GLN A 155 7.34 -1.99 -4.12
N ILE A 156 6.92 -1.25 -5.16
CA ILE A 156 6.78 0.20 -5.10
C ILE A 156 5.64 0.57 -4.14
N SER A 157 5.96 1.29 -3.06
CA SER A 157 5.00 1.79 -2.07
C SER A 157 4.28 3.05 -2.54
N HIS A 158 3.28 3.52 -1.79
CA HIS A 158 2.60 4.79 -2.04
C HIS A 158 3.57 5.99 -2.13
N LYS A 159 4.61 6.04 -1.28
CA LYS A 159 5.63 7.11 -1.34
C LYS A 159 6.51 6.99 -2.59
N GLY A 160 6.90 5.77 -2.97
CA GLY A 160 7.61 5.56 -4.22
C GLY A 160 6.78 6.01 -5.43
N ALA A 161 5.47 5.82 -5.40
CA ALA A 161 4.57 6.33 -6.43
C ALA A 161 4.44 7.87 -6.44
N GLU A 162 4.53 8.54 -5.28
CA GLU A 162 4.58 10.01 -5.20
C GLU A 162 5.85 10.56 -5.86
N GLU A 163 7.01 9.95 -5.60
CA GLU A 163 8.27 10.30 -6.26
C GLU A 163 8.22 10.06 -7.78
N LEU A 164 7.60 8.95 -8.20
CA LEU A 164 7.40 8.67 -9.61
C LEU A 164 6.45 9.70 -10.25
N ALA A 165 5.39 10.10 -9.55
CA ALA A 165 4.49 11.16 -10.01
C ALA A 165 5.20 12.52 -10.16
N LEU A 166 6.09 12.86 -9.21
CA LEU A 166 6.96 14.04 -9.33
C LEU A 166 7.85 13.97 -10.57
N ALA A 167 8.46 12.81 -10.82
CA ALA A 167 9.30 12.61 -11.99
C ALA A 167 8.52 12.71 -13.31
N LEU A 168 7.30 12.15 -13.35
CA LEU A 168 6.44 12.19 -14.53
C LEU A 168 6.00 13.62 -14.89
N ARG A 169 5.84 14.53 -13.93
CA ARG A 169 5.48 15.94 -14.23
C ARG A 169 6.48 16.62 -15.16
N SER A 170 7.78 16.33 -14.99
CA SER A 170 8.87 16.96 -15.75
C SER A 170 9.36 16.10 -16.92
N ASN A 171 9.09 14.79 -16.90
CA ASN A 171 9.56 13.90 -17.94
C ASN A 171 8.83 14.15 -19.28
N ALA A 172 9.60 14.39 -20.34
CA ALA A 172 9.11 14.60 -21.71
C ALA A 172 9.46 13.45 -22.69
N GLY A 173 10.03 12.36 -22.19
CA GLY A 173 10.49 11.22 -22.98
C GLY A 173 9.54 10.04 -22.95
N LEU A 174 9.06 9.69 -21.75
CA LEU A 174 8.41 8.42 -21.46
C LEU A 174 7.03 8.34 -22.11
N GLN A 175 6.74 7.21 -22.74
CA GLN A 175 5.51 6.94 -23.48
C GLN A 175 4.73 5.77 -22.88
N GLN A 176 5.43 4.77 -22.33
CA GLN A 176 4.80 3.60 -21.71
C GLN A 176 5.46 3.34 -20.36
N LEU A 177 4.63 3.18 -19.34
CA LEU A 177 5.04 2.87 -17.99
C LEU A 177 4.17 1.73 -17.46
N ASP A 178 4.80 0.63 -17.09
CA ASP A 178 4.13 -0.52 -16.50
C ASP A 178 4.45 -0.60 -15.01
N LEU A 179 3.43 -0.49 -14.17
CA LEU A 179 3.54 -0.53 -12.72
C LEU A 179 2.72 -1.68 -12.12
N ARG A 180 2.29 -2.67 -12.92
CA ARG A 180 1.44 -3.75 -12.43
C ARG A 180 2.09 -4.51 -11.28
N TRP A 181 1.26 -5.02 -10.36
CA TRP A 181 1.71 -5.84 -9.23
C TRP A 181 2.72 -5.11 -8.32
N ASN A 182 2.40 -3.90 -7.88
CA ASN A 182 3.13 -3.16 -6.85
C ASN A 182 2.21 -2.82 -5.66
N HIS A 183 2.67 -2.01 -4.71
CA HIS A 183 1.95 -1.63 -3.49
C HIS A 183 1.62 -0.12 -3.46
N ILE A 184 1.20 0.42 -4.61
CA ILE A 184 0.94 1.85 -4.80
C ILE A 184 -0.21 2.35 -3.90
N GLY A 185 -1.31 1.58 -3.81
CA GLY A 185 -2.48 1.93 -3.02
C GLY A 185 -3.21 3.21 -3.49
N LEU A 186 -4.19 3.66 -2.70
CA LEU A 186 -5.03 4.83 -3.02
C LEU A 186 -4.23 6.13 -3.11
N LEU A 187 -3.34 6.40 -2.13
CA LEU A 187 -2.57 7.65 -2.06
C LEU A 187 -1.62 7.79 -3.25
N GLY A 188 -0.86 6.73 -3.55
CA GLY A 188 0.04 6.73 -4.70
C GLY A 188 -0.72 6.81 -6.03
N GLY A 189 -1.88 6.16 -6.15
CA GLY A 189 -2.73 6.25 -7.34
C GLY A 189 -3.23 7.69 -7.58
N ARG A 190 -3.59 8.41 -6.51
CA ARG A 190 -4.01 9.81 -6.60
C ARG A 190 -2.86 10.72 -7.01
N ALA A 191 -1.68 10.52 -6.42
CA ALA A 191 -0.48 11.27 -6.79
C ALA A 191 -0.14 11.11 -8.28
N LEU A 192 -0.25 9.88 -8.81
CA LEU A 192 -0.07 9.61 -10.24
C LEU A 192 -1.08 10.39 -11.08
N VAL A 193 -2.39 10.31 -10.78
CA VAL A 193 -3.43 11.08 -11.49
C VAL A 193 -3.15 12.58 -11.48
N ASP A 194 -2.74 13.13 -10.35
CA ASP A 194 -2.43 14.56 -10.22
C ASP A 194 -1.21 14.99 -11.06
N SER A 195 -0.33 14.06 -11.45
CA SER A 195 0.82 14.33 -12.33
C SER A 195 0.50 14.29 -13.83
N LEU A 196 -0.54 13.55 -14.23
CA LEU A 196 -0.88 13.32 -15.64
C LEU A 196 -1.27 14.60 -16.42
N PRO A 197 -1.93 15.61 -15.84
CA PRO A 197 -2.22 16.86 -16.55
C PRO A 197 -0.97 17.59 -17.06
N SER A 198 0.15 17.49 -16.33
CA SER A 198 1.43 18.08 -16.71
C SER A 198 2.17 17.24 -17.75
N ASN A 199 2.05 15.91 -17.69
CA ASN A 199 2.70 15.02 -18.63
C ASN A 199 1.89 14.86 -19.94
N ARG A 200 2.49 15.26 -21.07
CA ARG A 200 1.84 15.17 -22.40
C ARG A 200 2.35 14.01 -23.26
N THR A 201 3.31 13.23 -22.77
CA THR A 201 4.03 12.23 -23.59
C THR A 201 3.65 10.80 -23.26
N LEU A 202 3.23 10.55 -22.02
CA LEU A 202 2.82 9.24 -21.55
C LEU A 202 1.50 8.84 -22.23
N ARG A 203 1.46 7.63 -22.80
CA ARG A 203 0.33 7.08 -23.58
C ARG A 203 -0.19 5.75 -23.05
N ARG A 204 0.61 5.03 -22.28
CA ARG A 204 0.19 3.81 -21.58
C ARG A 204 0.72 3.84 -20.15
N LEU A 205 -0.17 3.70 -19.19
CA LEU A 205 0.13 3.58 -17.77
C LEU A 205 -0.68 2.40 -17.22
N GLU A 206 0.01 1.31 -16.89
CA GLU A 206 -0.63 0.09 -16.40
C GLU A 206 -0.53 0.00 -14.88
N LEU A 207 -1.67 -0.08 -14.19
CA LEU A 207 -1.76 -0.07 -12.72
C LEU A 207 -2.47 -1.30 -12.15
N ALA A 208 -2.75 -2.33 -12.94
CA ALA A 208 -3.40 -3.55 -12.46
C ALA A 208 -2.64 -4.21 -11.29
N GLY A 209 -3.35 -4.72 -10.28
CA GLY A 209 -2.73 -5.40 -9.13
C GLY A 209 -2.07 -4.48 -8.10
N ASN A 210 -2.47 -3.20 -8.02
CA ASN A 210 -1.91 -2.20 -7.08
C ASN A 210 -2.85 -1.75 -5.94
N SER A 211 -4.00 -2.41 -5.77
CA SER A 211 -5.05 -1.99 -4.83
C SER A 211 -5.50 -0.52 -5.03
N VAL A 212 -5.50 -0.06 -6.28
CA VAL A 212 -5.96 1.27 -6.69
C VAL A 212 -7.46 1.21 -7.00
N PRO A 213 -8.30 2.13 -6.49
CA PRO A 213 -9.73 2.17 -6.80
C PRO A 213 -10.02 2.35 -8.29
N GLY A 214 -11.14 1.78 -8.75
CA GLY A 214 -11.55 1.83 -10.16
C GLY A 214 -11.73 3.24 -10.73
N ASP A 215 -12.14 4.21 -9.90
CA ASP A 215 -12.31 5.60 -10.33
C ASP A 215 -10.97 6.25 -10.72
N ILE A 216 -9.91 5.94 -9.98
CA ILE A 216 -8.55 6.41 -10.29
C ILE A 216 -8.06 5.73 -11.58
N LEU A 217 -8.31 4.44 -11.76
CA LEU A 217 -7.95 3.73 -12.99
C LEU A 217 -8.64 4.34 -14.21
N ARG A 218 -9.94 4.67 -14.12
CA ARG A 218 -10.67 5.37 -15.19
C ARG A 218 -10.10 6.75 -15.48
N ALA A 219 -9.72 7.51 -14.44
CA ALA A 219 -9.10 8.82 -14.62
C ALA A 219 -7.75 8.71 -15.34
N VAL A 220 -6.94 7.69 -14.99
CA VAL A 220 -5.69 7.38 -15.70
C VAL A 220 -5.98 7.03 -17.16
N GLU A 221 -6.89 6.09 -17.43
CA GLU A 221 -7.27 5.69 -18.79
C GLU A 221 -7.73 6.89 -19.63
N GLN A 222 -8.57 7.76 -19.06
CA GLN A 222 -9.03 8.98 -19.72
C GLN A 222 -7.85 9.91 -20.04
N ALA A 223 -6.95 10.15 -19.09
CA ALA A 223 -5.76 10.97 -19.32
C ALA A 223 -4.84 10.38 -20.41
N MET A 224 -4.66 9.05 -20.42
CA MET A 224 -3.91 8.36 -21.48
C MET A 224 -4.57 8.53 -22.85
N GLY A 225 -5.90 8.43 -22.92
CA GLY A 225 -6.68 8.69 -24.13
C GLY A 225 -6.46 10.10 -24.68
N HIS A 226 -6.55 11.12 -23.82
CA HIS A 226 -6.27 12.51 -24.21
C HIS A 226 -4.86 12.71 -24.76
N ASN A 227 -3.85 12.04 -24.17
CA ASN A 227 -2.48 12.12 -24.67
C ASN A 227 -2.29 11.37 -26.00
N GLN A 228 -2.98 10.25 -26.22
CA GLN A 228 -3.00 9.56 -27.51
C GLN A 228 -3.66 10.41 -28.60
N ASP A 229 -4.82 11.02 -28.31
CA ASP A 229 -5.53 11.90 -29.24
C ASP A 229 -4.72 13.15 -29.60
N ARG A 230 -4.06 13.77 -28.60
CA ARG A 230 -3.11 14.87 -28.83
C ARG A 230 -1.98 14.47 -29.76
N GLN A 231 -1.46 13.25 -29.63
CA GLN A 231 -0.40 12.79 -30.52
C GLN A 231 -0.91 12.47 -31.92
N ALA A 232 -2.10 11.87 -32.04
CA ALA A 232 -2.73 11.59 -33.32
C ALA A 232 -2.97 12.89 -34.10
N THR A 233 -3.57 13.90 -33.45
CA THR A 233 -3.77 15.24 -34.02
C THR A 233 -2.47 15.96 -34.34
N PHE A 234 -1.42 15.80 -33.51
CA PHE A 234 -0.09 16.35 -33.81
C PHE A 234 0.56 15.66 -35.01
N ARG A 235 0.48 14.33 -35.13
CA ARG A 235 1.02 13.58 -36.28
C ARG A 235 0.27 13.94 -37.56
N GLU A 236 -1.04 14.07 -37.49
CA GLU A 236 -1.86 14.46 -38.63
C GLU A 236 -1.54 15.89 -39.08
N SER A 237 -1.43 16.84 -38.15
CA SER A 237 -1.05 18.21 -38.48
C SER A 237 0.38 18.29 -39.06
N GLN A 238 1.33 17.51 -38.52
CA GLN A 238 2.68 17.40 -39.08
C GLN A 238 2.69 16.79 -40.49
N ALA A 239 1.90 15.73 -40.72
CA ALA A 239 1.77 15.11 -42.03
C ALA A 239 1.17 16.07 -43.06
N ARG A 240 0.08 16.78 -42.69
CA ARG A 240 -0.53 17.83 -43.52
C ARG A 240 0.46 18.94 -43.83
N ALA A 241 1.20 19.43 -42.84
CA ALA A 241 2.24 20.44 -43.03
C ALA A 241 3.36 19.94 -43.97
N HIS A 242 3.74 18.67 -43.87
CA HIS A 242 4.74 18.09 -44.75
C HIS A 242 4.26 17.99 -46.21
N VAL A 243 3.00 17.59 -46.43
CA VAL A 243 2.37 17.56 -47.77
C VAL A 243 2.29 18.98 -48.34
N LEU A 244 1.78 19.94 -47.58
CA LEU A 244 1.68 21.34 -48.00
C LEU A 244 3.06 21.93 -48.32
N SER A 245 4.09 21.60 -47.52
CA SER A 245 5.47 22.02 -47.79
C SER A 245 6.02 21.45 -49.10
N LYS A 246 5.69 20.20 -49.43
CA LYS A 246 6.04 19.59 -50.72
C LYS A 246 5.30 20.27 -51.87
N GLU A 247 4.02 20.55 -51.74
CA GLU A 247 3.23 21.26 -52.76
C GLU A 247 3.74 22.68 -53.00
N VAL A 248 4.04 23.43 -51.94
CA VAL A 248 4.63 24.78 -52.05
C VAL A 248 5.98 24.73 -52.76
N ARG A 249 6.81 23.72 -52.46
CA ARG A 249 8.10 23.54 -53.16
C ARG A 249 7.89 23.23 -54.63
N HIS A 250 6.98 22.31 -54.96
CA HIS A 250 6.64 21.97 -56.34
C HIS A 250 6.13 23.19 -57.11
N LEU A 251 5.19 23.95 -56.55
CA LEU A 251 4.67 25.18 -57.17
C LEU A 251 5.77 26.22 -57.37
N ARG A 252 6.72 26.35 -56.43
CA ARG A 252 7.88 27.23 -56.63
C ARG A 252 8.75 26.76 -57.79
N GLU A 253 9.07 25.47 -57.87
CA GLU A 253 9.85 24.90 -58.97
C GLU A 253 9.16 25.08 -60.32
N GLU A 254 7.84 24.85 -60.39
CA GLU A 254 7.04 25.10 -61.60
C GLU A 254 7.02 26.57 -61.99
N LYS A 255 6.83 27.49 -61.02
CA LYS A 255 6.85 28.93 -61.28
C LYS A 255 8.23 29.41 -61.72
N SER A 256 9.29 28.86 -61.15
CA SER A 256 10.67 29.13 -61.59
C SER A 256 10.91 28.63 -63.02
N ARG A 257 10.40 27.44 -63.39
CA ARG A 257 10.46 26.96 -64.79
C ARG A 257 9.66 27.85 -65.73
N GLN A 258 8.42 28.20 -65.38
CA GLN A 258 7.60 29.12 -66.18
C GLN A 258 8.28 30.48 -66.37
N PHE A 259 8.97 30.99 -65.35
CA PHE A 259 9.74 32.23 -65.44
C PHE A 259 10.96 32.09 -66.37
N LEU A 260 11.68 30.97 -66.30
CA LEU A 260 12.78 30.65 -67.20
C LEU A 260 12.32 30.55 -68.66
N ASP A 261 11.24 29.80 -68.94
CA ASP A 261 10.67 29.67 -70.28
C ASP A 261 10.20 31.03 -70.84
N LEU A 262 9.58 31.87 -69.99
CA LEU A 262 9.18 33.21 -70.38
C LEU A 262 10.41 34.09 -70.68
N MET A 263 11.45 34.03 -69.85
CA MET A 263 12.72 34.73 -70.08
C MET A 263 13.37 34.28 -71.39
N GLU A 264 13.36 32.99 -71.69
CA GLU A 264 13.88 32.44 -72.95
C GLU A 264 13.06 32.93 -74.14
N THR A 265 11.74 32.96 -74.02
CA THR A 265 10.84 33.51 -75.04
C THR A 265 11.09 35.00 -75.28
N ILE A 266 11.26 35.80 -74.21
CA ILE A 266 11.59 37.22 -74.29
C ILE A 266 12.96 37.42 -74.96
N ASN A 267 13.97 36.63 -74.59
CA ASN A 267 15.29 36.69 -75.20
C ASN A 267 15.23 36.35 -76.70
N ARG A 268 14.48 35.31 -77.07
CA ARG A 268 14.26 34.94 -78.47
C ARG A 268 13.56 36.05 -79.26
N GLN A 269 12.51 36.65 -78.70
CA GLN A 269 11.84 37.79 -79.33
C GLN A 269 12.78 39.00 -79.47
N ARG A 270 13.60 39.29 -78.47
CA ARG A 270 14.62 40.35 -78.54
C ARG A 270 15.64 40.07 -79.65
N GLU A 271 16.10 38.83 -79.81
CA GLU A 271 16.98 38.46 -80.93
C GLU A 271 16.30 38.58 -82.30
N GLU A 272 15.04 38.15 -82.43
CA GLU A 272 14.28 38.29 -83.68
C GLU A 272 14.05 39.77 -84.03
N ILE A 273 13.71 40.61 -83.04
CA ILE A 273 13.62 42.06 -83.21
C ILE A 273 14.96 42.65 -83.62
N ALA A 274 16.07 42.23 -82.99
CA ALA A 274 17.41 42.69 -83.37
C ALA A 274 17.78 42.26 -84.81
N LYS A 275 17.43 41.04 -85.23
CA LYS A 275 17.61 40.56 -86.61
C LYS A 275 16.77 41.36 -87.61
N SER A 276 15.48 41.58 -87.31
CA SER A 276 14.57 42.40 -88.12
C SER A 276 15.04 43.85 -88.22
N SER A 277 15.51 44.43 -87.12
CA SER A 277 16.08 45.78 -87.07
C SER A 277 17.35 45.89 -87.92
N ARG A 278 18.28 44.92 -87.80
CA ARG A 278 19.48 44.87 -88.68
C ARG A 278 19.11 44.73 -90.15
N ALA A 279 18.15 43.86 -90.49
CA ALA A 279 17.69 43.69 -91.87
C ALA A 279 17.04 44.98 -92.42
N SER A 280 16.25 45.66 -91.59
CA SER A 280 15.63 46.94 -91.93
C SER A 280 16.67 48.04 -92.12
N ALA A 281 17.67 48.13 -91.23
CA ALA A 281 18.78 49.07 -91.33
C ALA A 281 19.62 48.83 -92.60
N ALA A 282 19.91 47.58 -92.94
CA ALA A 282 20.58 47.22 -94.19
C ALA A 282 19.78 47.66 -95.42
N ARG A 283 18.45 47.46 -95.40
CA ARG A 283 17.55 47.87 -96.48
C ARG A 283 17.49 49.39 -96.64
N VAL A 284 17.49 50.13 -95.53
CA VAL A 284 17.57 51.60 -95.53
C VAL A 284 18.91 52.06 -96.09
N GLY A 285 20.03 51.42 -95.72
CA GLY A 285 21.35 51.70 -96.28
C GLY A 285 21.39 51.50 -97.80
N GLN A 286 20.87 50.38 -98.30
CA GLN A 286 20.77 50.11 -99.74
C GLN A 286 19.91 51.16 -100.47
N LEU A 287 18.81 51.59 -99.87
CA LEU A 287 17.97 52.65 -100.45
C LEU A 287 18.68 54.00 -100.44
N GLN A 288 19.46 54.32 -99.41
CA GLN A 288 20.27 55.54 -99.35
C GLN A 288 21.38 55.56 -100.40
N GLU A 289 22.05 54.43 -100.63
CA GLU A 289 23.03 54.28 -101.71
C GLU A 289 22.38 54.44 -103.10
N ALA A 290 21.27 53.76 -103.36
CA ALA A 290 20.55 53.92 -104.62
C ALA A 290 20.06 55.37 -104.84
N LEU A 291 19.70 56.07 -103.75
CA LEU A 291 19.29 57.46 -103.78
C LEU A 291 20.48 58.39 -104.05
N SER A 292 21.66 58.13 -103.49
CA SER A 292 22.86 58.93 -103.75
C SER A 292 23.38 58.74 -105.17
N GLU A 293 23.31 57.52 -105.71
CA GLU A 293 23.59 57.24 -107.12
C GLU A 293 22.63 58.01 -108.04
N ARG A 294 21.32 57.97 -107.76
CA ARG A 294 20.34 58.75 -108.53
C ARG A 294 20.58 60.25 -108.43
N HIS A 295 20.94 60.78 -107.26
CA HIS A 295 21.30 62.19 -107.11
C HIS A 295 22.53 62.56 -107.92
N SER A 296 23.55 61.69 -107.97
CA SER A 296 24.75 61.87 -108.80
C SER A 296 24.42 61.90 -110.30
N VAL A 297 23.51 61.01 -110.75
CA VAL A 297 23.03 61.03 -112.13
C VAL A 297 22.26 62.32 -112.45
N ILE A 298 21.40 62.78 -111.54
CA ILE A 298 20.63 64.02 -111.71
C ILE A 298 21.56 65.23 -111.76
N SER A 299 22.58 65.32 -110.90
CA SER A 299 23.54 66.43 -110.93
C SER A 299 24.39 66.42 -112.21
N ALA A 300 24.79 65.25 -112.71
CA ALA A 300 25.46 65.12 -114.00
C ALA A 300 24.57 65.56 -115.17
N LEU A 301 23.28 65.22 -115.15
CA LEU A 301 22.31 65.68 -116.16
C LEU A 301 22.09 67.19 -116.08
N LYS A 302 22.01 67.76 -114.88
CA LYS A 302 21.87 69.21 -114.67
C LYS A 302 23.08 69.99 -115.20
N ALA A 303 24.29 69.47 -115.01
CA ALA A 303 25.51 70.06 -115.60
C ALA A 303 25.48 70.03 -117.13
N LYS A 304 25.01 68.94 -117.74
CA LYS A 304 24.85 68.85 -119.20
C LYS A 304 23.81 69.84 -119.72
N LEU A 305 22.69 70.03 -119.00
CA LEU A 305 21.64 70.98 -119.38
C LEU A 305 22.18 72.43 -119.39
N GLN A 306 22.95 72.81 -118.36
CA GLN A 306 23.56 74.14 -118.28
C GLN A 306 24.55 74.39 -119.43
N MET A 307 25.30 73.37 -119.88
CA MET A 307 26.16 73.49 -121.05
C MET A 307 25.37 73.70 -122.34
N THR A 308 24.22 73.05 -122.49
CA THR A 308 23.37 73.20 -123.68
C THR A 308 22.64 74.55 -123.71
N GLU A 309 22.22 75.07 -122.56
CA GLU A 309 21.60 76.39 -122.45
C GLU A 309 22.60 77.51 -122.77
N ALA A 310 23.86 77.38 -122.35
CA ALA A 310 24.93 78.31 -122.72
C ALA A 310 25.23 78.32 -124.23
N ALA A 311 25.11 77.17 -124.90
CA ALA A 311 25.29 77.07 -126.35
C ALA A 311 24.12 77.71 -127.13
N LEU A 312 22.89 77.65 -126.59
CA LEU A 312 21.70 78.24 -127.20
C LEU A 312 21.73 79.78 -127.14
N ALA A 313 22.13 80.35 -126.01
CA ALA A 313 22.27 81.80 -125.82
C ALA A 313 23.27 82.45 -126.80
N LEU A 314 24.33 81.71 -127.17
CA LEU A 314 25.32 82.16 -128.16
C LEU A 314 24.78 82.17 -129.60
N SER A 315 23.74 81.39 -129.88
CA SER A 315 23.10 81.30 -131.20
C SER A 315 22.03 82.38 -131.39
N GLU A 316 21.33 82.77 -130.32
CA GLU A 316 20.33 83.84 -130.33
C GLU A 316 20.95 85.22 -130.57
N GLN A 317 22.19 85.44 -130.08
CA GLN A 317 22.94 86.68 -130.31
C GLN A 317 23.35 86.87 -131.79
N LYS A 318 23.45 85.80 -132.59
CA LYS A 318 23.73 85.89 -134.04
C LYS A 318 22.46 86.11 -134.89
N ALA A 319 21.28 85.82 -134.35
CA ALA A 319 20.01 86.01 -135.04
C ALA A 319 19.48 87.45 -134.92
N GLN A 320 19.94 88.23 -133.93
CA GLN A 320 19.53 89.62 -133.74
C GLN A 320 20.25 90.62 -134.70
N ASP A 321 21.48 90.34 -135.15
CA ASP A 321 22.25 91.24 -136.03
C ASP A 321 21.85 91.20 -137.52
N LEU A 322 21.00 90.24 -137.93
CA LEU A 322 20.53 90.11 -139.33
C LEU A 322 19.11 90.65 -139.55
N GLY A 323 18.44 91.13 -138.50
CA GLY A 323 17.06 91.64 -138.54
C GLY A 323 16.89 93.10 -138.96
N GLU A 324 17.96 93.91 -139.00
CA GLU A 324 17.85 95.38 -139.15
C GLU A 324 18.11 95.93 -140.57
N ARG A 325 18.29 95.11 -141.62
CA ARG A 325 18.74 95.64 -142.93
C ARG A 325 17.98 95.26 -144.19
N LEU A 326 16.80 94.63 -144.14
CA LEU A 326 16.08 94.28 -145.38
C LEU A 326 14.56 94.50 -145.30
N ALA A 327 14.15 95.77 -145.24
CA ALA A 327 12.86 96.24 -145.73
C ALA A 327 12.98 97.68 -146.23
N GLY A 328 13.55 97.86 -147.42
CA GLY A 328 13.82 99.18 -148.00
C GLY A 328 14.05 99.12 -149.50
N ALA A 329 12.95 98.90 -150.23
CA ALA A 329 12.76 99.19 -151.65
C ALA A 329 13.36 98.22 -152.69
N GLU A 330 12.53 97.26 -153.10
CA GLU A 330 12.49 96.83 -154.50
C GLU A 330 11.51 97.73 -155.27
N HIS A 331 12.02 98.59 -156.16
CA HIS A 331 11.41 98.71 -157.49
C HIS A 331 12.36 99.26 -158.56
N GLY A 332 12.54 98.44 -159.61
CA GLY A 332 13.00 98.79 -160.94
C GLY A 332 14.53 98.88 -161.09
N GLN A 333 15.16 98.29 -162.09
CA GLN A 333 14.68 97.54 -163.23
C GLN A 333 15.92 96.85 -163.84
N ARG A 334 15.68 95.66 -164.40
CA ARG A 334 16.34 95.07 -165.59
C ARG A 334 17.87 95.05 -165.64
N GLY A 335 18.41 93.82 -165.58
CA GLY A 335 19.55 93.52 -166.45
C GLY A 335 20.50 92.40 -166.09
N LEU A 336 20.18 91.41 -165.24
CA LEU A 336 21.09 90.26 -165.03
C LEU A 336 20.38 88.91 -164.85
N ALA A 337 19.36 88.65 -165.69
CA ALA A 337 18.65 87.38 -165.74
C ALA A 337 19.44 86.21 -166.38
N GLN A 338 20.77 86.30 -166.48
CA GLN A 338 21.60 85.24 -167.08
C GLN A 338 22.74 84.73 -166.18
N ARG A 339 22.84 85.17 -164.91
CA ARG A 339 23.85 84.64 -163.97
C ARG A 339 23.30 83.97 -162.71
N GLN A 340 22.00 84.07 -162.42
CA GLN A 340 21.39 83.49 -161.21
C GLN A 340 20.76 82.10 -161.36
N ALA A 341 20.78 81.50 -162.55
CA ALA A 341 20.15 80.19 -162.76
C ALA A 341 21.01 79.01 -162.26
N GLU A 342 22.32 79.21 -162.07
CA GLU A 342 23.24 78.14 -161.62
C GLU A 342 23.45 78.14 -160.10
N GLU A 343 23.46 79.30 -159.41
CA GLU A 343 23.60 79.36 -157.94
C GLU A 343 22.35 78.84 -157.19
N ARG A 344 21.13 79.08 -157.70
CA ARG A 344 19.89 78.61 -157.04
C ARG A 344 19.75 77.09 -157.01
N ARG A 345 20.42 76.36 -157.91
CA ARG A 345 20.34 74.89 -157.96
C ARG A 345 21.17 74.23 -156.86
N LEU A 346 22.29 74.82 -156.46
CA LEU A 346 23.14 74.30 -155.39
C LEU A 346 22.52 74.58 -154.00
N GLU A 347 21.96 75.78 -153.79
CA GLU A 347 21.32 76.15 -152.52
C GLU A 347 20.03 75.36 -152.25
N GLN A 348 19.24 75.02 -153.28
CA GLN A 348 18.05 74.18 -153.13
C GLN A 348 18.39 72.73 -152.73
N GLN A 349 19.54 72.22 -153.16
CA GLN A 349 19.96 70.85 -152.84
C GLN A 349 20.50 70.74 -151.40
N GLU A 350 21.24 71.75 -150.92
CA GLU A 350 21.67 71.80 -149.51
C GLU A 350 20.52 72.04 -148.51
N ALA A 351 19.49 72.80 -148.90
CA ALA A 351 18.30 73.00 -148.07
C ALA A 351 17.49 71.69 -147.92
N ALA A 352 17.34 70.92 -148.99
CA ALA A 352 16.64 69.63 -148.98
C ALA A 352 17.38 68.58 -148.11
N ASP A 353 18.71 68.55 -148.14
CA ASP A 353 19.49 67.63 -147.32
C ASP A 353 19.44 67.98 -145.82
N ARG A 354 19.38 69.28 -145.46
CA ARG A 354 19.19 69.74 -144.08
C ARG A 354 17.78 69.41 -143.56
N GLU A 355 16.76 69.58 -144.39
CA GLU A 355 15.38 69.25 -144.06
C GLU A 355 15.20 67.73 -143.83
N SER A 356 15.82 66.89 -144.68
CA SER A 356 15.82 65.43 -144.52
C SER A 356 16.48 64.96 -143.22
N LYS A 357 17.50 65.67 -142.74
CA LYS A 357 18.19 65.35 -141.49
C LYS A 357 17.37 65.76 -140.27
N LEU A 358 16.77 66.95 -140.30
CA LEU A 358 15.87 67.43 -139.25
C LEU A 358 14.62 66.56 -139.11
N LEU A 359 14.06 66.06 -140.22
CA LEU A 359 12.93 65.12 -140.18
C LEU A 359 13.30 63.78 -139.54
N ARG A 360 14.52 63.28 -139.74
CA ARG A 360 15.01 62.05 -139.08
C ARG A 360 15.20 62.25 -137.59
N ASP A 361 15.79 63.38 -137.17
CA ASP A 361 15.99 63.69 -135.76
C ASP A 361 14.65 63.92 -135.04
N LEU A 362 13.68 64.56 -135.70
CA LEU A 362 12.31 64.72 -135.20
C LEU A 362 11.60 63.37 -135.04
N SER A 363 11.78 62.45 -135.99
CA SER A 363 11.24 61.07 -135.90
C SER A 363 11.82 60.31 -134.71
N ALA A 364 13.15 60.37 -134.51
CA ALA A 364 13.81 59.70 -133.39
C ALA A 364 13.40 60.29 -132.03
N ALA A 365 13.21 61.61 -131.94
CA ALA A 365 12.71 62.27 -130.74
C ALA A 365 11.25 61.88 -130.42
N ASN A 366 10.42 61.72 -131.45
CA ASN A 366 9.03 61.28 -131.29
C ASN A 366 8.92 59.83 -130.81
N GLU A 367 9.74 58.92 -131.34
CA GLU A 367 9.80 57.52 -130.86
C GLU A 367 10.21 57.44 -129.38
N LYS A 368 11.21 58.24 -128.98
CA LYS A 368 11.66 58.29 -127.58
C LYS A 368 10.60 58.87 -126.63
N ASN A 369 9.86 59.88 -127.08
CA ASN A 369 8.73 60.42 -126.32
C ASN A 369 7.61 59.38 -126.15
N LEU A 370 7.34 58.58 -127.17
CA LEU A 370 6.35 57.51 -127.11
C LEU A 370 6.75 56.44 -126.08
N LEU A 371 8.04 56.06 -126.06
CA LEU A 371 8.56 55.09 -125.12
C LEU A 371 8.48 55.59 -123.66
N LEU A 372 8.86 56.84 -123.42
CA LEU A 372 8.77 57.46 -122.09
C LEU A 372 7.32 57.55 -121.58
N ARG A 373 6.37 57.87 -122.47
CA ARG A 373 4.94 57.86 -122.11
C ARG A 373 4.47 56.46 -121.69
N SER A 374 4.87 55.42 -122.41
CA SER A 374 4.52 54.04 -122.03
C SER A 374 5.08 53.63 -120.66
N GLN A 375 6.30 54.07 -120.32
CA GLN A 375 6.91 53.82 -119.01
C GLN A 375 6.21 54.57 -117.87
N VAL A 376 5.77 55.81 -118.13
CA VAL A 376 4.98 56.58 -117.16
C VAL A 376 3.64 55.89 -116.92
N ASP A 377 2.94 55.48 -117.98
CA ASP A 377 1.66 54.76 -117.87
C ASP A 377 1.80 53.46 -117.08
N GLU A 378 2.92 52.74 -117.23
CA GLU A 378 3.19 51.50 -116.50
C GLU A 378 3.50 51.74 -115.01
N LEU A 379 4.28 52.78 -114.70
CA LEU A 379 4.52 53.20 -113.30
C LEU A 379 3.23 53.68 -112.62
N GLU A 380 2.37 54.42 -113.32
CA GLU A 380 1.08 54.84 -112.80
C GLU A 380 0.16 53.66 -112.47
N ARG A 381 0.17 52.61 -113.31
CA ARG A 381 -0.54 51.35 -113.02
C ARG A 381 0.01 50.65 -111.79
N GLN A 382 1.33 50.58 -111.63
CA GLN A 382 1.96 49.97 -110.46
C GLN A 382 1.64 50.73 -109.16
N VAL A 383 1.64 52.07 -109.19
CA VAL A 383 1.27 52.90 -108.04
C VAL A 383 -0.18 52.68 -107.66
N LYS A 384 -1.11 52.62 -108.63
CA LYS A 384 -2.52 52.30 -108.37
C LYS A 384 -2.69 50.92 -107.72
N ALA A 385 -2.00 49.89 -108.24
CA ALA A 385 -2.05 48.54 -107.67
C ALA A 385 -1.52 48.49 -106.22
N GLN A 386 -0.45 49.23 -105.92
CA GLN A 386 0.09 49.32 -104.55
C GLN A 386 -0.85 50.08 -103.60
N GLN A 387 -1.51 51.14 -104.08
CA GLN A 387 -2.53 51.87 -103.30
C GLN A 387 -3.71 50.97 -102.95
N GLU A 388 -4.18 50.13 -103.88
CA GLU A 388 -5.24 49.15 -103.64
C GLU A 388 -4.82 48.10 -102.60
N GLN A 389 -3.60 47.56 -102.68
CA GLN A 389 -3.10 46.62 -101.67
C GLN A 389 -2.96 47.25 -100.27
N LEU A 390 -2.51 48.50 -100.19
CA LEU A 390 -2.44 49.24 -98.93
C LEU A 390 -3.83 49.49 -98.34
N PHE A 391 -4.83 49.77 -99.17
CA PHE A 391 -6.20 49.93 -98.74
C PHE A 391 -6.77 48.63 -98.14
N LEU A 392 -6.59 47.50 -98.83
CA LEU A 392 -7.03 46.18 -98.35
C LEU A 392 -6.34 45.80 -97.03
N SER A 393 -5.02 45.99 -96.93
CA SER A 393 -4.26 45.69 -95.71
C SER A 393 -4.70 46.56 -94.52
N ARG A 394 -5.02 47.84 -94.77
CA ARG A 394 -5.57 48.73 -93.74
C ARG A 394 -6.95 48.30 -93.28
N GLN A 395 -7.80 47.82 -94.19
CA GLN A 395 -9.12 47.29 -93.86
C GLN A 395 -9.00 46.03 -92.98
N GLU A 396 -8.11 45.10 -93.32
CA GLU A 396 -7.85 43.89 -92.52
C GLU A 396 -7.32 44.22 -91.12
N LEU A 397 -6.38 45.16 -91.00
CA LEU A 397 -5.90 45.66 -89.72
C LEU A 397 -7.01 46.30 -88.87
N ALA A 398 -7.91 47.05 -89.49
CA ALA A 398 -9.06 47.63 -88.79
C ALA A 398 -10.02 46.55 -88.28
N THR A 399 -10.33 45.53 -89.09
CA THR A 399 -11.22 44.43 -88.67
C THR A 399 -10.62 43.56 -87.56
N THR A 400 -9.31 43.26 -87.62
CA THR A 400 -8.61 42.48 -86.59
C THR A 400 -8.49 43.26 -85.29
N SER A 401 -8.19 44.56 -85.36
CA SER A 401 -8.19 45.46 -84.19
C SER A 401 -9.56 45.50 -83.51
N ALA A 402 -10.65 45.60 -84.27
CA ALA A 402 -12.01 45.57 -83.72
C ALA A 402 -12.33 44.22 -83.03
N LYS A 403 -11.95 43.09 -83.64
CA LYS A 403 -12.14 41.76 -83.04
C LYS A 403 -11.38 41.58 -81.73
N LEU A 404 -10.14 42.10 -81.65
CA LEU A 404 -9.33 42.04 -80.43
C LEU A 404 -9.93 42.90 -79.32
N LYS A 405 -10.41 44.11 -79.64
CA LYS A 405 -11.12 44.97 -78.68
C LYS A 405 -12.37 44.29 -78.10
N MET A 406 -13.17 43.65 -78.95
CA MET A 406 -14.35 42.91 -78.48
C MET A 406 -13.99 41.74 -77.55
N ARG A 407 -12.92 41.00 -77.87
CA ARG A 407 -12.43 39.91 -76.99
C ARG A 407 -11.91 40.43 -75.66
N ALA A 408 -11.25 41.59 -75.64
CA ALA A 408 -10.80 42.21 -74.40
C ALA A 408 -11.97 42.59 -73.49
N VAL A 409 -13.00 43.24 -74.04
CA VAL A 409 -14.23 43.60 -73.30
C VAL A 409 -14.92 42.35 -72.74
N GLN A 410 -15.07 41.30 -73.55
CA GLN A 410 -15.66 40.04 -73.08
C GLN A 410 -14.84 39.36 -71.97
N ALA A 411 -13.52 39.49 -71.98
CA ALA A 411 -12.67 38.95 -70.93
C ALA A 411 -12.79 39.77 -69.63
N GLU A 412 -12.89 41.10 -69.72
CA GLU A 412 -13.13 41.98 -68.58
C GLU A 412 -14.48 41.71 -67.91
N GLU A 413 -15.55 41.53 -68.69
CA GLU A 413 -16.88 41.19 -68.17
C GLU A 413 -16.89 39.83 -67.43
N ARG A 414 -16.18 38.82 -67.96
CA ARG A 414 -16.03 37.52 -67.29
C ARG A 414 -15.30 37.64 -65.97
N LEU A 415 -14.21 38.42 -65.94
CA LEU A 415 -13.44 38.67 -64.73
C LEU A 415 -14.28 39.42 -63.67
N GLU A 416 -15.08 40.40 -64.09
CA GLU A 416 -16.02 41.12 -63.21
C GLU A 416 -17.06 40.18 -62.57
N LEU A 417 -17.65 39.28 -63.36
CA LEU A 417 -18.61 38.29 -62.88
C LEU A 417 -17.98 37.32 -61.87
N GLU A 418 -16.76 36.85 -62.16
CA GLU A 418 -16.05 35.91 -61.29
C GLU A 418 -15.57 36.56 -59.98
N LYS A 419 -15.17 37.84 -60.03
CA LYS A 419 -14.92 38.65 -58.83
C LYS A 419 -16.17 38.78 -57.97
N LYS A 420 -17.34 39.07 -58.57
CA LYS A 420 -18.61 39.18 -57.85
C LYS A 420 -19.01 37.87 -57.18
N ARG A 421 -18.88 36.73 -57.87
CA ARG A 421 -19.13 35.39 -57.30
C ARG A 421 -18.17 35.06 -56.17
N SER A 422 -16.88 35.34 -56.34
CA SER A 422 -15.87 35.07 -55.31
C SER A 422 -16.14 35.89 -54.05
N ARG A 423 -16.53 37.17 -54.21
CA ARG A 423 -16.88 38.05 -53.10
C ARG A 423 -18.11 37.56 -52.34
N GLN A 424 -19.17 37.16 -53.04
CA GLN A 424 -20.36 36.58 -52.41
C GLN A 424 -20.03 35.30 -51.64
N SER A 425 -19.23 34.40 -52.23
CA SER A 425 -18.81 33.18 -51.53
C SER A 425 -18.00 33.46 -50.27
N LEU A 426 -17.21 34.54 -50.26
CA LEU A 426 -16.44 34.95 -49.09
C LEU A 426 -17.37 35.49 -47.99
N GLU A 427 -18.32 36.36 -48.35
CA GLU A 427 -19.31 36.93 -47.43
C GLU A 427 -20.19 35.83 -46.81
N ASP A 428 -20.59 34.82 -47.58
CA ASP A 428 -21.35 33.67 -47.07
C ASP A 428 -20.51 32.79 -46.11
N ALA A 429 -19.23 32.57 -46.42
CA ALA A 429 -18.32 31.84 -45.55
C ALA A 429 -18.06 32.59 -44.23
N GLU A 430 -17.93 33.91 -44.27
CA GLU A 430 -17.79 34.76 -43.07
C GLU A 430 -19.05 34.72 -42.21
N ARG A 431 -20.25 34.77 -42.82
CA ARG A 431 -21.52 34.64 -42.10
C ARG A 431 -21.68 33.28 -41.42
N LEU A 432 -21.25 32.20 -42.07
CA LEU A 432 -21.25 30.86 -41.48
C LEU A 432 -20.29 30.79 -40.29
N ARG A 433 -19.05 31.30 -40.45
CA ARG A 433 -18.08 31.37 -39.35
C ARG A 433 -18.60 32.19 -38.18
N PHE A 434 -19.26 33.31 -38.42
CA PHE A 434 -19.84 34.13 -37.37
C PHE A 434 -20.89 33.35 -36.56
N LYS A 435 -21.78 32.62 -37.23
CA LYS A 435 -22.79 31.77 -36.57
C LYS A 435 -22.16 30.62 -35.78
N GLU A 436 -21.11 30.00 -36.31
CA GLU A 436 -20.37 28.95 -35.60
C GLU A 436 -19.71 29.49 -34.32
N VAL A 437 -19.09 30.67 -34.41
CA VAL A 437 -18.49 31.34 -33.26
C VAL A 437 -19.56 31.68 -32.21
N GLU A 438 -20.70 32.26 -32.61
CA GLU A 438 -21.80 32.54 -31.68
C GLU A 438 -22.33 31.26 -31.00
N HIS A 439 -22.49 30.17 -31.76
CA HIS A 439 -22.95 28.89 -31.21
C HIS A 439 -21.93 28.30 -30.23
N MET A 440 -20.64 28.40 -30.55
CA MET A 440 -19.57 27.97 -29.65
C MET A 440 -19.51 28.82 -28.38
N SER A 441 -19.65 30.14 -28.49
CA SER A 441 -19.70 31.05 -27.34
C SER A 441 -20.88 30.73 -26.43
N ARG A 442 -22.09 30.51 -26.98
CA ARG A 442 -23.25 30.11 -26.16
C ARG A 442 -23.03 28.79 -25.43
N ARG A 443 -22.46 27.79 -26.10
CA ARG A 443 -22.13 26.51 -25.46
C ARG A 443 -21.10 26.65 -24.34
N LEU A 444 -20.13 27.56 -24.50
CA LEU A 444 -19.15 27.85 -23.47
C LEU A 444 -19.82 28.54 -22.26
N GLU A 445 -20.66 29.55 -22.50
CA GLU A 445 -21.42 30.23 -21.44
C GLU A 445 -22.35 29.28 -20.67
N GLU A 446 -23.05 28.38 -21.37
CA GLU A 446 -23.88 27.35 -20.75
C GLU A 446 -23.04 26.36 -19.93
N GLY A 447 -21.86 25.98 -20.46
CA GLY A 447 -20.91 25.13 -19.75
C GLY A 447 -20.35 25.78 -18.49
N GLU A 448 -20.01 27.07 -18.56
CA GLU A 448 -19.54 27.86 -17.42
C GLU A 448 -20.62 27.99 -16.35
N LYS A 449 -21.86 28.31 -16.72
CA LYS A 449 -23.00 28.37 -15.78
C LYS A 449 -23.22 27.03 -15.08
N ALA A 450 -23.24 25.92 -15.83
CA ALA A 450 -23.42 24.59 -15.26
C ALA A 450 -22.26 24.20 -14.31
N ALA A 451 -21.03 24.58 -14.64
CA ALA A 451 -19.88 24.36 -13.76
C ALA A 451 -19.98 25.20 -12.48
N GLN A 452 -20.43 26.45 -12.59
CA GLN A 452 -20.59 27.37 -11.46
C GLN A 452 -21.70 26.90 -10.51
N GLU A 453 -22.83 26.44 -11.04
CA GLU A 453 -23.90 25.81 -10.23
C GLU A 453 -23.40 24.56 -9.51
N ARG A 454 -22.61 23.72 -10.19
CA ARG A 454 -22.02 22.52 -9.57
C ARG A 454 -21.04 22.88 -8.46
N ALA A 455 -20.22 23.92 -8.66
CA ALA A 455 -19.31 24.42 -7.63
C ALA A 455 -20.08 24.90 -6.39
N GLN A 456 -21.13 25.71 -6.58
CA GLN A 456 -21.97 26.19 -5.48
C GLN A 456 -22.64 25.05 -4.70
N ARG A 457 -23.14 24.01 -5.39
CA ARG A 457 -23.70 22.82 -4.72
C ARG A 457 -22.66 22.07 -3.90
N LEU A 458 -21.44 21.93 -4.41
CA LEU A 458 -20.35 21.28 -3.69
C LEU A 458 -19.88 22.10 -2.49
N GLU A 459 -19.83 23.43 -2.60
CA GLU A 459 -19.53 24.32 -1.46
C GLU A 459 -20.60 24.22 -0.37
N ALA A 460 -21.88 24.22 -0.74
CA ALA A 460 -22.98 24.02 0.22
C ALA A 460 -22.89 22.65 0.92
N ALA A 461 -22.59 21.59 0.18
CA ALA A 461 -22.38 20.26 0.76
C ALA A 461 -21.16 20.22 1.69
N ARG A 462 -20.06 20.91 1.33
CA ARG A 462 -18.85 21.01 2.15
C ARG A 462 -19.16 21.70 3.49
N LEU A 463 -19.88 22.83 3.46
CA LEU A 463 -20.28 23.55 4.66
C LEU A 463 -21.16 22.69 5.57
N SER A 464 -22.14 21.98 5.01
CA SER A 464 -22.99 21.07 5.80
C SER A 464 -22.18 19.95 6.46
N LEU A 465 -21.20 19.37 5.77
CA LEU A 465 -20.32 18.36 6.35
C LEU A 465 -19.38 18.93 7.42
N GLU A 466 -18.90 20.16 7.25
CA GLU A 466 -18.10 20.85 8.27
C GLU A 466 -18.91 21.13 9.55
N GLU A 467 -20.19 21.49 9.42
CA GLU A 467 -21.11 21.64 10.55
C GLU A 467 -21.37 20.31 11.26
N GLU A 468 -21.68 19.24 10.51
CA GLU A 468 -21.87 17.90 11.08
C GLU A 468 -20.60 17.40 11.78
N LEU A 469 -19.43 17.60 11.18
CA LEU A 469 -18.16 17.27 11.81
C LEU A 469 -17.94 18.04 13.12
N SER A 470 -18.31 19.32 13.14
CA SER A 470 -18.19 20.17 14.34
C SER A 470 -19.14 19.70 15.45
N ARG A 471 -20.38 19.32 15.09
CA ARG A 471 -21.36 18.72 16.03
C ARG A 471 -20.84 17.41 16.62
N VAL A 472 -20.34 16.51 15.78
CA VAL A 472 -19.79 15.22 16.23
C VAL A 472 -18.58 15.43 17.13
N LYS A 473 -17.67 16.34 16.79
CA LYS A 473 -16.53 16.69 17.66
C LYS A 473 -16.98 17.20 19.02
N ALA A 474 -17.99 18.07 19.07
CA ALA A 474 -18.54 18.58 20.32
C ALA A 474 -19.18 17.46 21.16
N ALA A 475 -19.93 16.56 20.54
CA ALA A 475 -20.54 15.41 21.21
C ALA A 475 -19.47 14.48 21.82
N VAL A 476 -18.43 14.12 21.05
CA VAL A 476 -17.33 13.28 21.54
C VAL A 476 -16.59 13.93 22.70
N LEU A 477 -16.36 15.25 22.66
CA LEU A 477 -15.72 15.96 23.78
C LEU A 477 -16.61 15.96 25.03
N SER A 478 -17.92 16.10 24.88
CA SER A 478 -18.88 16.03 25.99
C SER A 478 -18.91 14.63 26.62
N GLU A 479 -19.02 13.58 25.80
CA GLU A 479 -19.00 12.19 26.26
C GLU A 479 -17.68 11.86 26.97
N ARG A 480 -16.54 12.33 26.43
CA ARG A 480 -15.24 12.17 27.08
C ARG A 480 -15.20 12.85 28.45
N GLY A 481 -15.74 14.07 28.55
CA GLY A 481 -15.83 14.79 29.82
C GLY A 481 -16.68 14.06 30.85
N GLN A 482 -17.83 13.52 30.45
CA GLN A 482 -18.69 12.71 31.32
C GLN A 482 -17.98 11.44 31.79
N ALA A 483 -17.31 10.72 30.89
CA ALA A 483 -16.56 9.52 31.24
C ALA A 483 -15.38 9.82 32.19
N GLU A 484 -14.67 10.93 31.99
CA GLU A 484 -13.61 11.40 32.88
C GLU A 484 -14.16 11.74 34.28
N GLU A 485 -15.34 12.37 34.36
CA GLU A 485 -15.99 12.70 35.63
C GLU A 485 -16.47 11.44 36.37
N GLU A 486 -17.08 10.48 35.67
CA GLU A 486 -17.47 9.18 36.23
C GLU A 486 -16.25 8.39 36.72
N LEU A 487 -15.17 8.39 35.97
CA LEU A 487 -13.91 7.77 36.38
C LEU A 487 -13.34 8.43 37.64
N PHE A 488 -13.42 9.76 37.74
CA PHE A 488 -12.99 10.49 38.93
C PHE A 488 -13.86 10.11 40.15
N LYS A 489 -15.18 10.08 39.99
CA LYS A 489 -16.11 9.64 41.04
C LYS A 489 -15.80 8.21 41.50
N ALA A 490 -15.66 7.26 40.56
CA ALA A 490 -15.32 5.87 40.87
C ALA A 490 -13.98 5.74 41.61
N LYS A 491 -12.93 6.46 41.17
CA LYS A 491 -11.63 6.49 41.85
C LYS A 491 -11.74 7.07 43.26
N SER A 492 -12.49 8.15 43.44
CA SER A 492 -12.68 8.77 44.76
C SER A 492 -13.41 7.84 45.72
N GLN A 493 -14.44 7.12 45.24
CA GLN A 493 -15.19 6.15 46.03
C GLN A 493 -14.33 4.94 46.39
N ALA A 494 -13.59 4.37 45.44
CA ALA A 494 -12.67 3.27 45.70
C ALA A 494 -11.62 3.66 46.76
N ARG A 495 -11.07 4.88 46.68
CA ARG A 495 -10.12 5.39 47.66
C ARG A 495 -10.74 5.54 49.06
N LEU A 496 -11.99 6.00 49.13
CA LEU A 496 -12.72 6.11 50.40
C LEU A 496 -12.98 4.73 51.01
N GLU A 497 -13.41 3.76 50.20
CA GLU A 497 -13.62 2.38 50.64
C GLU A 497 -12.33 1.73 51.13
N GLU A 498 -11.20 1.95 50.43
CA GLU A 498 -9.89 1.49 50.90
C GLU A 498 -9.50 2.13 52.23
N GLN A 499 -9.69 3.44 52.40
CA GLN A 499 -9.42 4.12 53.66
C GLN A 499 -10.28 3.57 54.81
N GLN A 500 -11.58 3.34 54.56
CA GLN A 500 -12.47 2.74 55.55
C GLN A 500 -12.05 1.31 55.91
N ARG A 501 -11.66 0.49 54.92
CA ARG A 501 -11.15 -0.87 55.15
C ARG A 501 -9.87 -0.85 55.96
N LEU A 502 -8.94 0.06 55.66
CA LEU A 502 -7.71 0.23 56.42
C LEU A 502 -8.00 0.62 57.86
N ALA A 503 -8.85 1.63 58.08
CA ALA A 503 -9.24 2.05 59.43
C ALA A 503 -9.89 0.90 60.23
N HIS A 504 -10.76 0.11 59.61
CA HIS A 504 -11.37 -1.06 60.23
C HIS A 504 -10.35 -2.16 60.58
N LEU A 505 -9.36 -2.38 59.70
CA LEU A 505 -8.28 -3.33 59.97
C LEU A 505 -7.36 -2.85 61.09
N GLU A 506 -7.04 -1.56 61.14
CA GLU A 506 -6.28 -0.94 62.23
C GLU A 506 -7.01 -1.06 63.58
N GLU A 507 -8.32 -0.83 63.61
CA GLU A 507 -9.14 -1.01 64.81
C GLU A 507 -9.16 -2.48 65.26
N LYS A 508 -9.34 -3.43 64.33
CA LYS A 508 -9.24 -4.86 64.63
C LYS A 508 -7.88 -5.24 65.19
N LEU A 509 -6.80 -4.74 64.60
CA LEU A 509 -5.44 -4.98 65.10
C LEU A 509 -5.27 -4.42 66.51
N ARG A 510 -5.82 -3.23 66.79
CA ARG A 510 -5.81 -2.63 68.13
C ARG A 510 -6.56 -3.48 69.15
N LEU A 511 -7.75 -3.97 68.80
CA LEU A 511 -8.54 -4.86 69.67
C LEU A 511 -7.82 -6.19 69.92
N LEU A 512 -7.21 -6.79 68.88
CA LEU A 512 -6.40 -7.99 69.03
C LEU A 512 -5.16 -7.77 69.90
N ALA A 513 -4.52 -6.60 69.79
CA ALA A 513 -3.40 -6.23 70.65
C ALA A 513 -3.85 -6.08 72.11
N GLN A 514 -4.98 -5.43 72.37
CA GLN A 514 -5.56 -5.34 73.72
C GLN A 514 -5.90 -6.72 74.29
N ALA A 515 -6.58 -7.57 73.53
CA ALA A 515 -6.92 -8.93 73.95
C ALA A 515 -5.65 -9.78 74.23
N ARG A 516 -4.60 -9.60 73.43
CA ARG A 516 -3.29 -10.22 73.66
C ARG A 516 -2.68 -9.74 74.98
N ASP A 517 -2.68 -8.44 75.23
CA ASP A 517 -2.08 -7.85 76.43
C ASP A 517 -2.87 -8.24 77.70
N GLU A 518 -4.21 -8.30 77.63
CA GLU A 518 -5.08 -8.82 78.69
C GLU A 518 -4.84 -10.32 78.97
N ALA A 519 -4.69 -11.12 77.91
CA ALA A 519 -4.34 -12.54 78.04
C ALA A 519 -2.94 -12.74 78.64
N GLN A 520 -1.96 -11.91 78.26
CA GLN A 520 -0.64 -11.91 78.87
C GLN A 520 -0.68 -11.52 80.35
N SER A 521 -1.44 -10.47 80.69
CA SER A 521 -1.64 -10.04 82.09
C SER A 521 -2.30 -11.14 82.92
N SER A 522 -3.36 -11.78 82.39
CA SER A 522 -4.04 -12.90 83.04
C SER A 522 -3.10 -14.10 83.22
N CYS A 523 -2.26 -14.40 82.23
CA CYS A 523 -1.24 -15.44 82.32
C CYS A 523 -0.17 -15.13 83.37
N LEU A 524 0.26 -13.86 83.48
CA LEU A 524 1.19 -13.41 84.52
C LEU A 524 0.57 -13.51 85.92
N GLN A 525 -0.69 -13.10 86.09
CA GLN A 525 -1.43 -13.26 87.34
C GLN A 525 -1.59 -14.73 87.71
N GLN A 526 -1.96 -15.59 86.76
CA GLN A 526 -2.02 -17.03 86.99
C GLN A 526 -0.66 -17.59 87.40
N LYS A 527 0.43 -17.20 86.74
CA LYS A 527 1.80 -17.59 87.14
C LYS A 527 2.14 -17.15 88.57
N GLN A 528 1.76 -15.93 88.97
CA GLN A 528 1.94 -15.47 90.35
C GLN A 528 1.11 -16.28 91.34
N THR A 529 -0.18 -16.53 91.07
CA THR A 529 -1.02 -17.34 91.96
C THR A 529 -0.51 -18.78 92.09
N VAL A 530 0.03 -19.37 91.01
CA VAL A 530 0.67 -20.68 91.04
C VAL A 530 1.97 -20.64 91.85
N ALA A 531 2.77 -19.58 91.73
CA ALA A 531 3.97 -19.40 92.54
C ALA A 531 3.62 -19.27 94.04
N ASP A 532 2.59 -18.49 94.38
CA ASP A 532 2.09 -18.34 95.76
C ASP A 532 1.52 -19.65 96.30
N ALA A 533 0.77 -20.39 95.50
CA ALA A 533 0.25 -21.71 95.86
C ALA A 533 1.40 -22.72 96.08
N ARG A 534 2.44 -22.69 95.24
CA ARG A 534 3.66 -23.50 95.43
C ARG A 534 4.38 -23.11 96.72
N ALA A 535 4.53 -21.82 97.02
CA ALA A 535 5.14 -21.35 98.26
C ALA A 535 4.34 -21.80 99.50
N ARG A 536 3.01 -21.69 99.47
CA ARG A 536 2.12 -22.19 100.53
C ARG A 536 2.21 -23.71 100.68
N ALA A 537 2.27 -24.45 99.57
CA ALA A 537 2.45 -25.91 99.61
C ALA A 537 3.81 -26.29 100.23
N SER A 538 4.88 -25.59 99.89
CA SER A 538 6.19 -25.80 100.55
C SER A 538 6.16 -25.46 102.04
N GLN A 539 5.47 -24.38 102.44
CA GLN A 539 5.31 -24.00 103.84
C GLN A 539 4.49 -25.03 104.64
N LEU A 540 3.41 -25.54 104.06
CA LEU A 540 2.63 -26.65 104.63
C LEU A 540 3.46 -27.94 104.68
N GLY A 541 4.31 -28.20 103.67
CA GLY A 541 5.26 -29.31 103.66
C GLY A 541 6.21 -29.27 104.86
N LEU A 542 6.80 -28.10 105.14
CA LEU A 542 7.65 -27.89 106.32
C LEU A 542 6.88 -28.07 107.64
N GLN A 543 5.61 -27.66 107.70
CA GLN A 543 4.76 -27.91 108.87
C GLN A 543 4.47 -29.40 109.07
N VAL A 544 4.22 -30.14 107.98
CA VAL A 544 4.03 -31.60 108.03
C VAL A 544 5.32 -32.30 108.46
N GLU A 545 6.48 -31.88 107.97
CA GLU A 545 7.78 -32.40 108.43
C GLU A 545 8.03 -32.08 109.91
N GLY A 546 7.68 -30.88 110.36
CA GLY A 546 7.75 -30.50 111.79
C GLY A 546 6.81 -31.34 112.66
N LEU A 547 5.58 -31.57 112.22
CA LEU A 547 4.62 -32.45 112.91
C LEU A 547 5.07 -33.91 112.89
N ARG A 548 5.71 -34.39 111.82
CA ARG A 548 6.30 -35.73 111.76
C ARG A 548 7.44 -35.88 112.77
N ARG A 549 8.37 -34.93 112.84
CA ARG A 549 9.42 -34.92 113.88
C ARG A 549 8.84 -34.91 115.29
N ARG A 550 7.77 -34.14 115.52
CA ARG A 550 7.08 -34.11 116.81
C ARG A 550 6.41 -35.44 117.14
N LEU A 551 5.87 -36.13 116.14
CA LEU A 551 5.32 -37.48 116.26
C LEU A 551 6.41 -38.51 116.56
N GLU A 552 7.56 -38.41 115.92
CA GLU A 552 8.74 -39.26 116.19
C GLU A 552 9.28 -39.02 117.61
N GLU A 553 9.38 -37.77 118.06
CA GLU A 553 9.73 -37.41 119.45
C GLU A 553 8.74 -38.02 120.46
N LEU A 554 7.44 -37.89 120.20
CA LEU A 554 6.40 -38.46 121.08
C LEU A 554 6.37 -39.99 121.05
N GLN A 555 6.68 -40.61 119.91
CA GLN A 555 6.83 -42.07 119.82
C GLN A 555 8.07 -42.56 120.57
N GLN A 556 9.17 -41.80 120.55
CA GLN A 556 10.36 -42.09 121.33
C GLN A 556 10.09 -41.95 122.84
N GLU A 557 9.42 -40.88 123.27
CA GLU A 557 9.00 -40.70 124.67
C GLU A 557 8.03 -41.80 125.14
N LEU A 558 7.14 -42.27 124.27
CA LEU A 558 6.24 -43.39 124.56
C LEU A 558 7.02 -44.71 124.69
N SER A 559 7.98 -44.97 123.79
CA SER A 559 8.89 -46.11 123.85
C SER A 559 9.71 -46.12 125.14
N ASP A 560 10.28 -44.97 125.52
CA ASP A 560 11.11 -44.86 126.72
C ASP A 560 10.27 -45.09 127.99
N LYS A 561 9.02 -44.58 128.02
CA LYS A 561 8.07 -44.87 129.11
C LYS A 561 7.57 -46.31 129.14
N ASP A 562 7.39 -46.96 127.99
CA ASP A 562 7.05 -48.37 127.91
C ASP A 562 8.21 -49.26 128.36
N GLN A 563 9.47 -48.87 128.10
CA GLN A 563 10.66 -49.53 128.64
C GLN A 563 10.78 -49.37 130.17
N GLU A 564 10.46 -48.18 130.69
CA GLU A 564 10.42 -47.92 132.14
C GLU A 564 9.33 -48.75 132.84
N LYS A 565 8.12 -48.82 132.26
CA LYS A 565 7.03 -49.63 132.79
C LYS A 565 7.27 -51.13 132.67
N THR A 566 7.92 -51.60 131.60
CA THR A 566 8.29 -53.02 131.48
C THR A 566 9.40 -53.42 132.46
N ALA A 567 10.30 -52.51 132.83
CA ALA A 567 11.26 -52.69 133.91
C ALA A 567 10.58 -52.74 135.30
N GLU A 568 9.56 -51.91 135.55
CA GLU A 568 8.76 -51.98 136.78
C GLU A 568 7.91 -53.27 136.86
N VAL A 569 7.29 -53.67 135.76
CA VAL A 569 6.49 -54.91 135.67
C VAL A 569 7.37 -56.15 135.85
N THR A 570 8.61 -56.17 135.34
CA THR A 570 9.53 -57.30 135.58
C THR A 570 10.00 -57.35 137.03
N ARG A 571 10.20 -56.21 137.70
CA ARG A 571 10.52 -56.16 139.14
C ARG A 571 9.37 -56.67 140.01
N VAL A 572 8.14 -56.22 139.75
CA VAL A 572 6.94 -56.69 140.46
C VAL A 572 6.65 -58.17 140.17
N ARG A 573 6.94 -58.65 138.96
CA ARG A 573 6.77 -60.07 138.60
C ARG A 573 7.69 -61.00 139.37
N VAL A 574 8.92 -60.58 139.69
CA VAL A 574 9.87 -61.35 140.52
C VAL A 574 9.41 -61.40 141.98
N GLU A 575 8.92 -60.28 142.54
CA GLU A 575 8.35 -60.23 143.89
C GLU A 575 7.06 -61.07 144.01
N LEU A 576 6.23 -61.11 142.97
CA LEU A 576 5.04 -61.98 142.92
C LEU A 576 5.39 -63.48 142.77
N GLN A 577 6.51 -63.81 142.11
CA GLN A 577 6.97 -65.19 141.93
C GLN A 577 7.49 -65.80 143.24
N GLU A 578 8.16 -65.00 144.09
CA GLU A 578 8.57 -65.43 145.44
C GLU A 578 7.37 -65.62 146.40
N GLN A 579 6.33 -64.80 146.27
CA GLN A 579 5.10 -64.96 147.06
C GLN A 579 4.23 -66.13 146.59
N SER A 580 4.18 -66.40 145.29
CA SER A 580 3.48 -67.56 144.71
C SER A 580 4.12 -68.90 145.12
N GLY A 581 5.46 -68.96 145.21
CA GLY A 581 6.17 -70.15 145.70
C GLY A 581 5.87 -70.49 147.18
N ARG A 582 5.65 -69.48 148.04
CA ARG A 582 5.25 -69.69 149.44
C ARG A 582 3.80 -70.14 149.58
N LEU A 583 2.91 -69.70 148.70
CA LEU A 583 1.49 -70.09 148.68
C LEU A 583 1.25 -71.47 148.05
N GLN A 584 2.06 -71.90 147.07
CA GLN A 584 1.98 -73.24 146.47
C GLN A 584 2.48 -74.36 147.42
N ALA A 585 3.44 -74.08 148.31
CA ALA A 585 3.85 -75.01 149.36
C ALA A 585 2.77 -75.21 150.45
N ALA A 586 1.96 -74.17 150.72
CA ALA A 586 0.85 -74.24 151.68
C ALA A 586 -0.39 -74.97 151.11
N LEU A 587 -0.60 -74.93 149.79
CA LEU A 587 -1.71 -75.63 149.11
C LEU A 587 -1.47 -77.15 149.00
N ALA A 588 -0.23 -77.59 148.76
CA ALA A 588 0.13 -79.02 148.73
C ALA A 588 -0.05 -79.73 150.09
N ALA A 589 0.12 -79.00 151.21
CA ALA A 589 -0.16 -79.53 152.56
C ALA A 589 -1.67 -79.63 152.87
N GLN A 590 -2.51 -78.85 152.19
CA GLN A 590 -3.96 -78.84 152.36
C GLN A 590 -4.66 -79.95 151.54
N GLU A 591 -4.08 -80.37 150.42
CA GLU A 591 -4.57 -81.47 149.58
C GLU A 591 -4.36 -82.86 150.24
N ALA A 592 -3.26 -83.06 150.98
CA ALA A 592 -3.01 -84.29 151.73
C ALA A 592 -3.98 -84.51 152.93
N LEU A 593 -4.61 -83.45 153.44
CA LEU A 593 -5.64 -83.51 154.51
C LEU A 593 -7.05 -83.73 153.95
N LYS A 594 -7.32 -83.37 152.69
CA LYS A 594 -8.60 -83.61 151.99
C LYS A 594 -8.74 -85.05 151.49
N GLU A 595 -7.66 -85.72 151.13
CA GLU A 595 -7.71 -87.15 150.75
C GLU A 595 -8.00 -88.09 151.93
N LYS A 596 -7.55 -87.75 153.15
CA LYS A 596 -7.86 -88.53 154.37
C LYS A 596 -9.31 -88.35 154.85
N THR A 597 -9.94 -87.20 154.61
CA THR A 597 -11.36 -86.95 154.95
C THR A 597 -12.30 -87.63 153.93
N ALA A 598 -11.95 -87.65 152.65
CA ALA A 598 -12.71 -88.37 151.62
C ALA A 598 -12.64 -89.92 151.74
N ALA A 599 -11.61 -90.47 152.39
CA ALA A 599 -11.51 -91.91 152.66
C ALA A 599 -12.39 -92.36 153.84
N LEU A 600 -12.52 -91.55 154.89
CA LEU A 600 -13.36 -91.83 156.06
C LEU A 600 -14.87 -91.65 155.76
N GLU A 601 -15.24 -90.72 154.87
CA GLU A 601 -16.64 -90.56 154.42
C GLU A 601 -17.12 -91.72 153.52
N ARG A 602 -16.22 -92.39 152.78
CA ARG A 602 -16.57 -93.59 151.99
C ARG A 602 -16.84 -94.82 152.85
N GLN A 603 -16.16 -94.98 153.98
CA GLN A 603 -16.40 -96.10 154.90
C GLN A 603 -17.73 -95.96 155.68
N LEU A 604 -18.13 -94.73 156.03
CA LEU A 604 -19.42 -94.45 156.69
C LEU A 604 -20.62 -94.66 155.75
N LYS A 605 -20.45 -94.45 154.44
CA LYS A 605 -21.53 -94.63 153.44
C LYS A 605 -21.84 -96.09 153.13
N VAL A 606 -20.85 -96.99 153.22
CA VAL A 606 -21.03 -98.44 153.03
C VAL A 606 -21.72 -99.06 154.26
N MET A 607 -21.28 -98.72 155.47
CA MET A 607 -21.90 -99.21 156.71
C MET A 607 -23.37 -98.79 156.88
N ALA A 608 -23.75 -97.61 156.39
CA ALA A 608 -25.14 -97.14 156.41
C ALA A 608 -26.04 -97.82 155.35
N SER A 609 -25.45 -98.43 154.31
CA SER A 609 -26.14 -99.24 153.31
C SER A 609 -26.48 -100.62 153.86
N ASP A 610 -25.52 -101.28 154.51
CA ASP A 610 -25.67 -102.63 155.04
C ASP A 610 -26.68 -102.70 156.22
N HIS A 611 -26.75 -101.64 157.04
CA HIS A 611 -27.78 -101.54 158.11
C HIS A 611 -29.20 -101.26 157.59
N ARG A 612 -29.35 -100.80 156.34
CA ARG A 612 -30.65 -100.49 155.73
C ARG A 612 -31.30 -101.72 155.09
N GLU A 613 -30.49 -102.62 154.53
CA GLU A 613 -30.95 -103.94 154.05
C GLU A 613 -31.34 -104.86 155.22
N ALA A 614 -30.56 -104.89 156.31
CA ALA A 614 -30.87 -105.70 157.50
C ALA A 614 -32.17 -105.29 158.23
N LEU A 615 -32.60 -104.02 158.11
CA LEU A 615 -33.87 -103.54 158.66
C LEU A 615 -35.07 -103.94 157.81
N LEU A 616 -34.93 -104.02 156.48
CA LEU A 616 -35.99 -104.44 155.56
C LEU A 616 -36.30 -105.94 155.68
N ASP A 617 -35.29 -106.77 155.88
CA ASP A 617 -35.49 -108.21 156.13
C ASP A 617 -36.20 -108.46 157.47
N ARG A 618 -35.88 -107.68 158.51
CA ARG A 618 -36.51 -107.77 159.84
C ARG A 618 -37.94 -107.24 159.90
N GLU A 619 -38.31 -106.31 159.03
CA GLU A 619 -39.69 -105.86 158.86
C GLU A 619 -40.55 -106.90 158.14
N SER A 620 -39.97 -107.65 157.19
CA SER A 620 -40.65 -108.77 156.51
C SER A 620 -40.91 -109.97 157.45
N GLU A 621 -39.96 -110.28 158.33
CA GLU A 621 -40.12 -111.32 159.38
C GLU A 621 -41.19 -110.93 160.41
N ASN A 622 -41.30 -109.65 160.78
CA ASN A 622 -42.32 -109.15 161.70
C ASN A 622 -43.74 -109.19 161.12
N ALA A 623 -43.89 -108.97 159.81
CA ALA A 623 -45.18 -109.11 159.12
C ALA A 623 -45.66 -110.58 159.14
N CYS A 624 -44.76 -111.53 158.86
CA CYS A 624 -45.04 -112.96 158.87
C CYS A 624 -45.41 -113.50 160.27
N LEU A 625 -44.80 -112.96 161.34
CA LEU A 625 -45.10 -113.34 162.72
C LEU A 625 -46.44 -112.78 163.23
N ARG A 626 -46.86 -111.59 162.77
CA ARG A 626 -48.17 -111.00 163.12
C ARG A 626 -49.34 -111.76 162.50
N GLU A 627 -49.15 -112.35 161.33
CA GLU A 627 -50.19 -113.16 160.66
C GLU A 627 -50.35 -114.54 161.31
N LYS A 628 -49.26 -115.15 161.77
CA LYS A 628 -49.29 -116.38 162.58
C LYS A 628 -49.91 -116.18 163.97
N LEU A 629 -49.72 -115.02 164.60
CA LEU A 629 -50.35 -114.68 165.87
C LEU A 629 -51.88 -114.57 165.73
N ARG A 630 -52.33 -113.93 164.64
CA ARG A 630 -53.76 -113.75 164.33
C ARG A 630 -54.49 -115.09 164.09
N LEU A 631 -53.82 -116.06 163.46
CA LEU A 631 -54.36 -117.42 163.26
C LEU A 631 -54.43 -118.23 164.55
N LYS A 632 -53.46 -118.05 165.47
CA LYS A 632 -53.45 -118.74 166.77
C LYS A 632 -54.45 -118.15 167.76
N GLU A 633 -54.69 -116.84 167.74
CA GLU A 633 -55.74 -116.19 168.54
C GLU A 633 -57.15 -116.63 168.12
N ALA A 634 -57.38 -116.88 166.83
CA ALA A 634 -58.63 -117.45 166.32
C ALA A 634 -58.85 -118.91 166.80
N GLU A 635 -57.77 -119.68 166.95
CA GLU A 635 -57.80 -121.06 167.45
C GLU A 635 -58.12 -121.12 168.96
N ILE A 636 -57.56 -120.19 169.73
CA ILE A 636 -57.79 -120.05 171.17
C ILE A 636 -59.23 -119.58 171.47
N SER A 637 -59.81 -118.73 170.62
CA SER A 637 -61.23 -118.32 170.73
C SER A 637 -62.15 -119.52 170.55
N ARG A 638 -61.84 -120.43 169.61
CA ARG A 638 -62.66 -121.60 169.29
C ARG A 638 -62.73 -122.60 170.44
N ILE A 639 -61.62 -122.81 171.15
CA ILE A 639 -61.55 -123.74 172.29
C ILE A 639 -62.29 -123.19 173.51
N ARG A 640 -62.22 -121.87 173.75
CA ARG A 640 -62.95 -121.22 174.86
C ARG A 640 -64.47 -121.29 174.71
N ASP A 641 -64.97 -121.26 173.47
CA ASP A 641 -66.40 -121.40 173.19
C ASP A 641 -66.90 -122.85 173.37
N GLU A 642 -66.06 -123.86 173.11
CA GLU A 642 -66.39 -125.28 173.29
C GLU A 642 -66.44 -125.72 174.77
N GLU A 643 -65.64 -125.13 175.67
CA GLU A 643 -65.69 -125.46 177.10
C GLU A 643 -66.76 -124.68 177.88
N ALA A 644 -67.04 -123.42 177.50
CA ALA A 644 -68.18 -122.67 178.02
C ALA A 644 -69.52 -123.40 177.77
N GLN A 645 -69.63 -124.16 176.68
CA GLN A 645 -70.80 -125.00 176.40
C GLN A 645 -70.90 -126.24 177.30
N ARG A 646 -69.78 -126.82 177.77
CA ARG A 646 -69.80 -127.95 178.72
C ARG A 646 -70.17 -127.52 180.14
N ALA A 647 -69.74 -126.35 180.58
CA ALA A 647 -70.10 -125.78 181.88
C ALA A 647 -71.60 -125.45 181.96
N SER A 648 -72.21 -125.03 180.85
CA SER A 648 -73.63 -124.72 180.71
C SER A 648 -74.56 -125.94 180.92
N PHE A 649 -74.15 -127.15 180.50
CA PHE A 649 -75.03 -128.33 180.61
C PHE A 649 -75.14 -128.91 182.03
N LEU A 650 -74.10 -128.80 182.88
CA LEU A 650 -74.18 -129.31 184.25
C LEU A 650 -74.83 -128.31 185.22
N GLN A 651 -74.70 -127.00 184.96
CA GLN A 651 -75.39 -125.97 185.75
C GLN A 651 -76.91 -126.03 185.58
N ASN A 652 -77.39 -126.49 184.42
CA ASN A 652 -78.82 -126.71 184.16
C ASN A 652 -79.42 -127.93 184.88
N ALA A 653 -78.62 -128.83 185.46
CA ALA A 653 -79.13 -129.87 186.36
C ALA A 653 -79.43 -129.35 187.77
N VAL A 654 -78.86 -128.20 188.16
CA VAL A 654 -79.00 -127.61 189.50
C VAL A 654 -80.25 -126.72 189.62
N LEU A 655 -80.78 -126.21 188.51
CA LEU A 655 -81.87 -125.23 188.49
C LEU A 655 -83.30 -125.81 188.49
N ALA A 656 -83.46 -127.14 188.54
CA ALA A 656 -84.77 -127.78 188.48
C ALA A 656 -85.44 -128.13 189.83
N TYR A 657 -84.84 -127.90 191.00
CA TYR A 657 -85.49 -128.29 192.28
C TYR A 657 -85.51 -127.26 193.41
N VAL A 658 -85.45 -125.97 193.06
CA VAL A 658 -86.06 -124.93 193.90
C VAL A 658 -87.54 -124.84 193.49
N GLN A 659 -88.39 -125.69 194.11
CA GLN A 659 -89.78 -125.35 194.42
C GLN A 659 -89.90 -125.19 195.93
N GLY A 660 -90.55 -124.11 196.36
CA GLY A 660 -90.81 -123.82 197.76
C GLY A 660 -89.65 -123.02 198.38
N SER A 661 -89.85 -121.85 198.94
CA SER A 661 -91.10 -121.16 199.16
C SER A 661 -90.80 -119.67 199.21
N PRO A 662 -91.83 -118.88 198.99
CA PRO A 662 -91.71 -117.48 198.71
C PRO A 662 -91.84 -116.65 199.99
N LEU A 663 -91.63 -115.35 199.80
CA LEU A 663 -92.23 -114.26 200.57
C LEU A 663 -91.63 -113.92 201.94
N ARG A 664 -91.64 -112.59 202.12
CA ARG A 664 -91.97 -111.86 203.36
C ARG A 664 -90.85 -111.81 204.40
N THR A 665 -90.61 -110.68 205.07
CA THR A 665 -91.52 -109.62 205.53
C THR A 665 -90.68 -108.37 205.85
N LEU A 666 -91.19 -107.16 205.59
CA LEU A 666 -91.67 -106.22 206.62
C LEU A 666 -90.70 -106.12 207.81
N SER A 667 -90.33 -104.92 208.24
CA SER A 667 -91.17 -104.18 209.21
C SER A 667 -90.56 -102.79 209.43
N PRO A 668 -91.29 -101.81 209.99
CA PRO A 668 -91.06 -100.39 209.77
C PRO A 668 -89.91 -99.91 210.66
N PRO A 669 -88.71 -99.77 210.14
CA PRO A 669 -88.07 -98.47 210.27
C PRO A 669 -87.15 -98.23 209.08
N LYS A 670 -86.67 -97.00 209.04
CA LYS A 670 -85.44 -96.50 208.41
C LYS A 670 -84.56 -97.51 207.67
#